data_AF-A0A7Y2GYI5-F1
#
_entry.id   AF-A0A7Y2GYI5-F1
#
_cell.length_a   1.000
_cell.length_b   1.000
_cell.length_c   1.000
_cell.angle_alpha   90.00
_cell.angle_beta   90.00
_cell.angle_gamma   90.00
#
_symmetry.space_group_name_H-M   'P 1'
#
loop_
_entity.id
_entity.type
_entity.pdbx_description
1 polymer ?
#
loop_
_entity_poly.entity_id
_entity_poly.type
_entity_poly.pdbx_seq_one_letter_code
_entity_poly.pdbx_strand_id
1 'polypeptide(L)'
;MSIPRIKYSAKTVSTILLEQYSLPGAVILSAAILLITFNLVKKDGIAFGINDRQEKVNIIQSNISVLRGTNQQCLVGIEIDASKLKTPFTISAIEFKIEGTQAILSKQVKNGMLWYTGSSPSFDTYQQLGDTIKYIDKYPFKIDINKYLKRGKNYFWLAVDILETAVPGAEIDVNCYGVSVEGHYVMPKETNPEGVMKILNNKPYYSQYSGSLSDPGIWNTQRNGTGSTLHNITKEDVSLICQTDHKITVSDLAETGFIVLEKGAYLKSINELYCSKMLIQSGGIYEQSVPLLSPDRIKFMEMMNGATYIHNNTGRFPAELHKFHKTSNQTFFKYSERTFISSPNTWGNVEFSSVYSEKGDISEVFRNVQGNFTVKNSGPLTHSTNDSVHIQGDLIIKGGELRGNSNSFNTTWIIEGDLLMTKGIFSDSYRSKEKKSSSTILLKGNLEISGGQFLFNHGTNSALHFVKNRDFTNWSQAASNVELPNVFVNSNRAIIIKDGNIFGLGEGRVFELRPQSELYCGSYQIIGEGSFILGENATIYIGDADGINSYKLKGNILTGTRTFSSSANYVYYQSSNPQQMGVFSTSPAESTVNNLVIEKDGKDMIVVQNNNITVQGEFQEKSGRLEKNGKSLKLMHMSGPKSEERGEIDSTEKESKKKIRNR
;
A
#
# COMPACT_ATOMS: atom_id res chain seq x y z
N MET A 1 -56.15 34.11 12.68
CA MET A 1 -57.02 33.05 13.22
C MET A 1 -56.33 31.72 12.96
N SER A 2 -55.85 31.08 14.03
CA SER A 2 -55.17 29.78 14.05
C SER A 2 -56.13 28.64 13.73
N ILE A 3 -55.68 27.56 13.08
CA ILE A 3 -56.17 26.18 13.29
C ILE A 3 -54.99 25.18 13.07
N PRO A 4 -54.87 24.08 13.85
CA PRO A 4 -53.59 23.54 14.32
C PRO A 4 -53.16 22.18 13.70
N ARG A 5 -51.93 21.77 14.06
CA ARG A 5 -51.34 20.43 13.86
C ARG A 5 -52.07 19.34 14.66
N ILE A 6 -52.30 18.18 14.04
CA ILE A 6 -52.57 16.91 14.72
C ILE A 6 -51.52 15.88 14.28
N LYS A 7 -50.84 15.26 15.24
CA LYS A 7 -49.93 14.11 15.06
C LYS A 7 -50.74 12.82 15.22
N TYR A 8 -50.48 11.81 14.39
CA TYR A 8 -50.82 10.42 14.68
C TYR A 8 -49.58 9.53 14.55
N SER A 9 -49.43 8.60 15.50
CA SER A 9 -48.30 7.67 15.66
C SER A 9 -48.60 6.30 15.03
N ALA A 10 -47.54 5.61 14.64
CA ALA A 10 -47.55 4.27 14.07
C ALA A 10 -48.12 3.19 15.01
N LYS A 11 -49.21 2.54 14.61
CA LYS A 11 -49.46 1.10 14.82
C LYS A 11 -50.71 0.63 14.05
N THR A 12 -50.56 -0.53 13.41
CA THR A 12 -51.64 -1.42 12.92
C THR A 12 -52.27 -1.07 11.57
N VAL A 13 -51.70 -1.60 10.49
CA VAL A 13 -52.45 -1.92 9.26
C VAL A 13 -52.32 -3.41 9.02
N SER A 14 -53.09 -4.17 9.80
CA SER A 14 -53.47 -5.53 9.48
C SER A 14 -54.98 -5.49 9.34
N THR A 15 -55.48 -6.13 8.28
CA THR A 15 -56.90 -6.37 8.01
C THR A 15 -57.65 -5.21 7.37
N ILE A 16 -57.89 -5.31 6.06
CA ILE A 16 -59.17 -5.03 5.38
C ILE A 16 -59.05 -5.57 3.94
N LEU A 17 -60.13 -6.24 3.49
CA LEU A 17 -60.46 -6.74 2.14
C LEU A 17 -60.13 -8.22 1.84
N LEU A 18 -60.92 -9.09 2.46
CA LEU A 18 -61.55 -10.19 1.75
C LEU A 18 -63.07 -10.01 1.93
N GLU A 19 -63.78 -9.65 0.87
CA GLU A 19 -65.10 -10.21 0.55
C GLU A 19 -65.61 -9.73 -0.82
N GLN A 20 -65.88 -10.72 -1.67
CA GLN A 20 -66.81 -10.75 -2.82
C GLN A 20 -66.62 -9.79 -4.00
N TYR A 21 -66.27 -10.35 -5.17
CA TYR A 21 -67.12 -10.29 -6.39
C TYR A 21 -66.60 -11.30 -7.43
N SER A 22 -67.48 -12.19 -7.87
CA SER A 22 -67.31 -13.15 -8.97
C SER A 22 -67.60 -12.52 -10.33
N LEU A 23 -66.66 -12.59 -11.30
CA LEU A 23 -66.82 -12.68 -12.78
C LEU A 23 -65.49 -12.31 -13.50
N PRO A 24 -65.25 -12.74 -14.76
CA PRO A 24 -63.91 -12.91 -15.33
C PRO A 24 -63.29 -11.59 -15.81
N GLY A 25 -62.39 -11.03 -14.99
CA GLY A 25 -61.66 -9.80 -15.32
C GLY A 25 -60.37 -9.61 -14.50
N ALA A 26 -59.77 -10.70 -14.01
CA ALA A 26 -58.70 -10.67 -13.00
C ALA A 26 -57.29 -10.29 -13.52
N VAL A 27 -57.11 -9.99 -14.82
CA VAL A 27 -55.77 -9.68 -15.38
C VAL A 27 -55.52 -8.17 -15.49
N ILE A 28 -56.56 -7.33 -15.50
CA ILE A 28 -56.39 -5.88 -15.71
C ILE A 28 -56.27 -5.11 -14.37
N LEU A 29 -56.93 -5.58 -13.30
CA LEU A 29 -56.88 -4.90 -12.00
C LEU A 29 -55.54 -5.10 -11.27
N SER A 30 -54.89 -6.25 -11.46
CA SER A 30 -53.58 -6.58 -10.86
C SER A 30 -52.44 -5.76 -11.48
N ALA A 31 -52.49 -5.47 -12.79
CA ALA A 31 -51.53 -4.56 -13.45
C ALA A 31 -51.75 -3.10 -13.04
N ALA A 32 -53.01 -2.66 -12.89
CA ALA A 32 -53.33 -1.29 -12.45
C ALA A 32 -52.94 -1.05 -10.98
N ILE A 33 -53.15 -2.02 -10.10
CA ILE A 33 -52.70 -1.95 -8.70
C ILE A 33 -51.17 -1.97 -8.63
N LEU A 34 -50.47 -2.78 -9.44
CA LEU A 34 -49.00 -2.76 -9.50
C LEU A 34 -48.46 -1.40 -9.99
N LEU A 35 -49.08 -0.79 -11.02
CA LEU A 35 -48.68 0.53 -11.53
C LEU A 35 -49.00 1.67 -10.56
N ILE A 36 -50.13 1.61 -9.85
CA ILE A 36 -50.49 2.62 -8.84
C ILE A 36 -49.56 2.49 -7.63
N THR A 37 -49.20 1.28 -7.22
CA THR A 37 -48.21 1.05 -6.15
C THR A 37 -46.82 1.53 -6.57
N PHE A 38 -46.41 1.32 -7.83
CA PHE A 38 -45.13 1.80 -8.36
C PHE A 38 -45.08 3.33 -8.50
N ASN A 39 -46.21 3.98 -8.85
CA ASN A 39 -46.28 5.44 -9.00
C ASN A 39 -46.48 6.19 -7.66
N LEU A 40 -47.14 5.60 -6.66
CA LEU A 40 -47.23 6.18 -5.32
C LEU A 40 -45.86 6.17 -4.62
N VAL A 41 -45.03 5.15 -4.84
CA VAL A 41 -43.63 5.11 -4.34
C VAL A 41 -42.76 6.22 -4.95
N LYS A 42 -43.09 6.72 -6.15
CA LYS A 42 -42.35 7.82 -6.80
C LYS A 42 -42.77 9.22 -6.35
N LYS A 43 -43.99 9.41 -5.83
CA LYS A 43 -44.59 10.76 -5.69
C LYS A 43 -44.56 11.33 -4.26
N ASP A 44 -44.44 10.49 -3.24
CA ASP A 44 -44.28 10.96 -1.84
C ASP A 44 -42.88 10.60 -1.33
N GLY A 45 -42.02 11.62 -1.27
CA GLY A 45 -40.63 11.56 -0.82
C GLY A 45 -40.47 11.21 0.66
N ILE A 46 -40.78 9.96 1.04
CA ILE A 46 -40.20 9.29 2.20
C ILE A 46 -39.09 8.39 1.67
N ALA A 47 -37.96 9.02 1.35
CA ALA A 47 -36.74 8.34 0.96
C ALA A 47 -36.14 7.61 2.18
N PHE A 48 -36.62 6.41 2.48
CA PHE A 48 -35.77 5.42 3.15
C PHE A 48 -34.68 5.02 2.16
N GLY A 49 -33.42 5.25 2.52
CA GLY A 49 -32.26 5.24 1.62
C GLY A 49 -32.00 3.92 0.89
N ILE A 50 -32.55 3.81 -0.33
CA ILE A 50 -32.24 2.71 -1.25
C ILE A 50 -31.65 3.22 -2.59
N ASN A 51 -31.67 4.52 -2.89
CA ASN A 51 -31.13 5.08 -4.15
C ASN A 51 -29.62 5.42 -4.16
N ASP A 52 -28.83 4.93 -3.20
CA ASP A 52 -27.36 5.11 -3.21
C ASP A 52 -26.58 3.78 -3.29
N ARG A 53 -27.27 2.66 -3.54
CA ARG A 53 -26.68 1.32 -3.66
C ARG A 53 -26.30 0.98 -5.11
N GLN A 54 -25.37 1.73 -5.69
CA GLN A 54 -24.68 1.27 -6.90
C GLN A 54 -23.36 0.62 -6.52
N GLU A 55 -23.42 -0.66 -6.20
CA GLU A 55 -22.23 -1.51 -6.16
C GLU A 55 -21.66 -1.60 -7.58
N LYS A 56 -20.41 -1.16 -7.76
CA LYS A 56 -19.74 -1.25 -9.04
C LYS A 56 -19.03 -2.61 -9.08
N VAL A 57 -19.64 -3.57 -9.77
CA VAL A 57 -19.00 -4.84 -10.12
C VAL A 57 -18.31 -4.67 -11.47
N ASN A 58 -16.98 -4.76 -11.48
CA ASN A 58 -16.17 -4.76 -12.69
C ASN A 58 -15.60 -6.16 -12.93
N ILE A 59 -15.54 -6.58 -14.19
CA ILE A 59 -14.98 -7.88 -14.58
C ILE A 59 -13.61 -7.64 -15.22
N ILE A 60 -12.63 -8.48 -14.89
CA ILE A 60 -11.27 -8.49 -15.44
C ILE A 60 -11.05 -9.86 -16.07
N GLN A 61 -10.99 -9.97 -17.39
CA GLN A 61 -10.80 -11.27 -18.03
C GLN A 61 -9.34 -11.53 -18.39
N SER A 62 -8.91 -12.78 -18.23
CA SER A 62 -7.57 -13.21 -18.64
C SER A 62 -7.52 -13.39 -20.16
N ASN A 63 -6.51 -12.81 -20.79
CA ASN A 63 -6.16 -13.04 -22.21
C ASN A 63 -4.87 -13.88 -22.35
N ILE A 64 -4.46 -14.56 -21.28
CA ILE A 64 -3.16 -15.24 -21.21
C ILE A 64 -3.30 -16.67 -21.72
N SER A 65 -2.42 -17.05 -22.63
CA SER A 65 -2.34 -18.45 -23.09
C SER A 65 -1.77 -19.37 -22.01
N VAL A 66 -2.41 -20.53 -21.83
CA VAL A 66 -2.12 -21.52 -20.78
C VAL A 66 -1.62 -22.84 -21.36
N LEU A 67 -0.84 -23.58 -20.57
CA LEU A 67 -0.35 -24.90 -20.94
C LEU A 67 -1.33 -25.99 -20.51
N ARG A 68 -1.49 -27.02 -21.34
CA ARG A 68 -2.22 -28.24 -20.98
C ARG A 68 -1.62 -28.88 -19.75
N GLY A 69 -2.48 -29.46 -18.91
CA GLY A 69 -2.07 -30.15 -17.69
C GLY A 69 -1.73 -29.25 -16.51
N THR A 70 -1.79 -27.92 -16.65
CA THR A 70 -1.52 -26.98 -15.54
C THR A 70 -2.75 -26.79 -14.65
N ASN A 71 -2.53 -26.57 -13.35
CA ASN A 71 -3.59 -26.37 -12.37
C ASN A 71 -3.75 -24.88 -12.02
N GLN A 72 -4.93 -24.49 -11.52
CA GLN A 72 -5.20 -23.16 -10.96
C GLN A 72 -4.92 -21.97 -11.91
N GLN A 73 -5.20 -22.13 -13.21
CA GLN A 73 -5.04 -21.04 -14.17
C GLN A 73 -6.19 -20.03 -14.04
N CYS A 74 -5.86 -18.76 -13.79
CA CYS A 74 -6.86 -17.71 -13.64
C CYS A 74 -7.58 -17.43 -14.97
N LEU A 75 -8.91 -17.52 -14.93
CA LEU A 75 -9.77 -17.30 -16.08
C LEU A 75 -10.43 -15.92 -16.06
N VAL A 76 -11.03 -15.56 -14.92
CA VAL A 76 -11.69 -14.25 -14.75
C VAL A 76 -11.54 -13.73 -13.32
N GLY A 77 -11.29 -12.43 -13.19
CA GLY A 77 -11.28 -11.65 -11.97
C GLY A 77 -12.52 -10.78 -11.84
N ILE A 78 -12.96 -10.54 -10.61
CA ILE A 78 -14.14 -9.75 -10.28
C ILE A 78 -13.73 -8.73 -9.21
N GLU A 79 -13.86 -7.45 -9.54
CA GLU A 79 -13.70 -6.35 -8.59
C GLU A 79 -15.08 -5.93 -8.09
N ILE A 80 -15.26 -5.90 -6.77
CA ILE A 80 -16.45 -5.38 -6.10
C ILE A 80 -16.02 -4.20 -5.24
N ASP A 81 -16.47 -2.99 -5.61
CA ASP A 81 -16.18 -1.77 -4.87
C ASP A 81 -17.22 -1.50 -3.77
N ALA A 82 -16.82 -1.72 -2.52
CA ALA A 82 -17.60 -1.48 -1.30
C ALA A 82 -17.24 -0.14 -0.61
N SER A 83 -16.58 0.81 -1.30
CA SER A 83 -16.09 2.06 -0.70
C SER A 83 -17.20 2.97 -0.15
N LYS A 84 -18.37 2.95 -0.80
CA LYS A 84 -19.54 3.78 -0.44
C LYS A 84 -20.40 3.18 0.67
N LEU A 85 -20.07 1.98 1.14
CA LEU A 85 -20.90 1.24 2.09
C LEU A 85 -20.59 1.68 3.53
N LYS A 86 -21.66 1.91 4.31
CA LYS A 86 -21.58 2.31 5.73
C LYS A 86 -21.42 1.12 6.68
N THR A 87 -21.81 -0.08 6.27
CA THR A 87 -21.71 -1.34 7.02
C THR A 87 -21.13 -2.44 6.12
N PRO A 88 -20.41 -3.45 6.66
CA PRO A 88 -19.98 -4.61 5.88
C PRO A 88 -21.18 -5.45 5.42
N PHE A 89 -21.16 -5.93 4.17
CA PHE A 89 -22.19 -6.81 3.59
C PHE A 89 -21.60 -8.21 3.30
N THR A 90 -22.47 -9.22 3.24
CA THR A 90 -22.08 -10.61 2.96
C THR A 90 -22.44 -11.00 1.53
N ILE A 91 -21.46 -11.53 0.79
CA ILE A 91 -21.71 -12.22 -0.48
C ILE A 91 -22.01 -13.69 -0.19
N SER A 92 -23.13 -14.17 -0.71
CA SER A 92 -23.58 -15.55 -0.57
C SER A 92 -23.30 -16.44 -1.78
N ALA A 93 -23.10 -15.84 -2.97
CA ALA A 93 -22.74 -16.60 -4.17
C ALA A 93 -22.21 -15.73 -5.30
N ILE A 94 -21.46 -16.36 -6.21
CA ILE A 94 -21.09 -15.80 -7.51
C ILE A 94 -21.49 -16.81 -8.59
N GLU A 95 -22.15 -16.31 -9.64
CA GLU A 95 -22.64 -17.07 -10.79
C GLU A 95 -21.82 -16.74 -12.03
N PHE A 96 -21.48 -17.78 -12.79
CA PHE A 96 -20.64 -17.70 -13.97
C PHE A 96 -21.34 -18.33 -15.18
N LYS A 97 -21.03 -17.78 -16.34
CA LYS A 97 -21.59 -18.20 -17.62
C LYS A 97 -20.46 -18.27 -18.66
N ILE A 98 -20.42 -19.38 -19.39
CA ILE A 98 -19.50 -19.65 -20.50
C ILE A 98 -20.08 -19.05 -21.81
N GLU A 99 -19.59 -17.91 -22.24
CA GLU A 99 -20.02 -17.29 -23.50
C GLU A 99 -18.79 -17.21 -24.41
N GLY A 100 -18.94 -17.26 -25.74
CA GLY A 100 -17.78 -17.20 -26.66
C GLY A 100 -16.92 -18.47 -26.80
N THR A 101 -16.96 -19.41 -25.84
CA THR A 101 -16.22 -20.70 -25.92
C THR A 101 -16.81 -21.63 -26.98
N GLN A 102 -16.09 -21.89 -28.08
CA GLN A 102 -16.52 -22.83 -29.12
C GLN A 102 -16.22 -24.31 -28.78
N ALA A 103 -15.27 -24.55 -27.89
CA ALA A 103 -14.88 -25.89 -27.47
C ALA A 103 -15.80 -26.45 -26.38
N ILE A 104 -15.98 -27.78 -26.34
CA ILE A 104 -16.69 -28.43 -25.22
C ILE A 104 -15.85 -28.27 -23.96
N LEU A 105 -16.31 -27.45 -22.99
CA LEU A 105 -15.52 -27.04 -21.84
C LEU A 105 -15.09 -28.22 -20.94
N SER A 106 -15.95 -29.22 -20.76
CA SER A 106 -15.62 -30.44 -19.99
C SER A 106 -14.50 -31.29 -20.60
N LYS A 107 -14.12 -31.04 -21.86
CA LYS A 107 -12.94 -31.62 -22.52
C LYS A 107 -11.69 -30.75 -22.39
N GLN A 108 -11.82 -29.53 -21.87
CA GLN A 108 -10.71 -28.57 -21.72
C GLN A 108 -10.29 -28.40 -20.26
N VAL A 109 -11.25 -28.36 -19.32
CA VAL A 109 -11.00 -28.08 -17.91
C VAL A 109 -11.55 -29.20 -17.02
N LYS A 110 -10.87 -29.44 -15.90
CA LYS A 110 -11.20 -30.49 -14.94
C LYS A 110 -12.00 -29.96 -13.74
N ASN A 111 -11.51 -28.87 -13.16
CA ASN A 111 -12.05 -28.26 -11.94
C ASN A 111 -12.18 -26.74 -12.09
N GLY A 112 -13.12 -26.14 -11.37
CA GLY A 112 -13.27 -24.70 -11.17
C GLY A 112 -13.19 -24.33 -9.69
N MET A 113 -12.46 -23.27 -9.37
CA MET A 113 -12.20 -22.81 -7.99
C MET A 113 -12.34 -21.29 -7.92
N LEU A 114 -12.96 -20.79 -6.85
CA LEU A 114 -13.07 -19.36 -6.58
C LEU A 114 -12.05 -18.94 -5.52
N TRP A 115 -11.33 -17.86 -5.78
CA TRP A 115 -10.29 -17.32 -4.91
C TRP A 115 -10.62 -15.89 -4.49
N TYR A 116 -10.12 -15.44 -3.33
CA TYR A 116 -10.28 -14.09 -2.84
C TYR A 116 -8.95 -13.48 -2.39
N THR A 117 -8.63 -12.28 -2.90
CA THR A 117 -7.34 -11.61 -2.65
C THR A 117 -7.48 -10.31 -1.87
N GLY A 118 -8.64 -10.07 -1.25
CA GLY A 118 -8.86 -8.85 -0.49
C GLY A 118 -8.87 -7.62 -1.39
N SER A 119 -8.13 -6.60 -1.01
CA SER A 119 -7.95 -5.38 -1.80
C SER A 119 -6.84 -5.48 -2.86
N SER A 120 -6.20 -6.64 -3.00
CA SER A 120 -5.13 -6.85 -3.98
C SER A 120 -5.72 -7.14 -5.37
N PRO A 121 -5.42 -6.33 -6.40
CA PRO A 121 -5.87 -6.56 -7.78
C PRO A 121 -5.06 -7.66 -8.51
N SER A 122 -4.26 -8.44 -7.78
CA SER A 122 -3.47 -9.54 -8.35
C SER A 122 -4.02 -10.88 -7.88
N PHE A 123 -4.19 -11.81 -8.81
CA PHE A 123 -4.56 -13.20 -8.53
C PHE A 123 -3.56 -13.87 -7.57
N ASP A 124 -4.09 -14.66 -6.63
CA ASP A 124 -3.36 -15.48 -5.68
C ASP A 124 -4.22 -16.69 -5.27
N THR A 125 -3.58 -17.80 -4.91
CA THR A 125 -4.20 -19.07 -4.53
C THR A 125 -4.16 -19.35 -3.02
N TYR A 126 -4.07 -18.32 -2.18
CA TYR A 126 -4.02 -18.45 -0.72
C TYR A 126 -5.39 -18.73 -0.08
N GLN A 127 -6.45 -18.02 -0.51
CA GLN A 127 -7.78 -18.15 0.08
C GLN A 127 -8.80 -18.62 -0.95
N GLN A 128 -9.04 -19.93 -1.00
CA GLN A 128 -10.17 -20.50 -1.75
C GLN A 128 -11.48 -20.18 -1.01
N LEU A 129 -12.53 -19.91 -1.76
CA LEU A 129 -13.90 -19.77 -1.28
C LEU A 129 -14.79 -20.84 -1.91
N GLY A 130 -15.73 -21.35 -1.11
CA GLY A 130 -16.67 -22.38 -1.55
C GLY A 130 -16.00 -23.71 -1.94
N ASP A 131 -16.81 -24.61 -2.46
CA ASP A 131 -16.36 -25.92 -2.92
C ASP A 131 -15.76 -25.87 -4.33
N THR A 132 -14.81 -26.76 -4.59
CA THR A 132 -14.30 -26.99 -5.95
C THR A 132 -15.37 -27.63 -6.82
N ILE A 133 -15.72 -26.98 -7.92
CA ILE A 133 -16.64 -27.53 -8.93
C ILE A 133 -15.87 -28.52 -9.80
N LYS A 134 -16.29 -29.78 -9.81
CA LYS A 134 -15.79 -30.80 -10.74
C LYS A 134 -16.64 -30.82 -12.00
N TYR A 135 -16.03 -31.04 -13.16
CA TYR A 135 -16.72 -31.16 -14.45
C TYR A 135 -17.60 -29.93 -14.74
N ILE A 136 -16.97 -28.83 -15.17
CA ILE A 136 -17.71 -27.63 -15.56
C ILE A 136 -18.47 -27.91 -16.87
N ASP A 137 -19.69 -28.41 -16.74
CA ASP A 137 -20.58 -28.76 -17.86
C ASP A 137 -22.00 -28.16 -17.74
N LYS A 138 -22.35 -27.58 -16.58
CA LYS A 138 -23.64 -26.94 -16.31
C LYS A 138 -23.62 -25.45 -16.61
N TYR A 139 -24.74 -24.97 -17.17
CA TYR A 139 -24.89 -23.60 -17.62
C TYR A 139 -26.19 -22.95 -17.15
N PRO A 140 -26.16 -21.78 -16.46
CA PRO A 140 -25.02 -21.20 -15.75
C PRO A 140 -24.55 -22.09 -14.58
N PHE A 141 -23.36 -21.83 -14.02
CA PHE A 141 -22.90 -22.50 -12.80
C PHE A 141 -22.65 -21.50 -11.67
N LYS A 142 -22.82 -21.96 -10.44
CA LYS A 142 -22.83 -21.13 -9.23
C LYS A 142 -21.85 -21.69 -8.21
N ILE A 143 -21.11 -20.80 -7.54
CA ILE A 143 -20.29 -21.12 -6.38
C ILE A 143 -20.90 -20.41 -5.17
N ASP A 144 -21.46 -21.19 -4.24
CA ASP A 144 -21.96 -20.70 -2.97
C ASP A 144 -20.80 -20.36 -2.03
N ILE A 145 -20.86 -19.19 -1.40
CA ILE A 145 -19.84 -18.66 -0.50
C ILE A 145 -20.50 -17.98 0.72
N ASN A 146 -19.68 -17.62 1.71
CA ASN A 146 -20.11 -16.77 2.82
C ASN A 146 -18.98 -15.79 3.14
N LYS A 147 -18.93 -14.66 2.42
CA LYS A 147 -17.79 -13.73 2.50
C LYS A 147 -18.21 -12.32 2.86
N TYR A 148 -17.70 -11.83 3.99
CA TYR A 148 -17.74 -10.41 4.35
C TYR A 148 -16.80 -9.59 3.47
N LEU A 149 -17.31 -8.49 2.92
CA LEU A 149 -16.50 -7.53 2.18
C LEU A 149 -15.81 -6.56 3.12
N LYS A 150 -14.55 -6.24 2.80
CA LYS A 150 -13.83 -5.14 3.43
C LYS A 150 -14.31 -3.83 2.82
N ARG A 151 -14.28 -2.72 3.59
CA ARG A 151 -14.50 -1.39 3.01
C ARG A 151 -13.43 -1.14 1.93
N GLY A 152 -13.85 -0.60 0.78
CA GLY A 152 -12.96 -0.44 -0.37
C GLY A 152 -13.17 -1.52 -1.43
N LYS A 153 -12.17 -1.69 -2.29
CA LYS A 153 -12.18 -2.70 -3.35
C LYS A 153 -11.95 -4.11 -2.80
N ASN A 154 -12.67 -5.07 -3.35
CA ASN A 154 -12.56 -6.49 -3.04
C ASN A 154 -12.41 -7.28 -4.34
N TYR A 155 -11.44 -8.19 -4.40
CA TYR A 155 -11.12 -8.94 -5.61
C TYR A 155 -11.35 -10.45 -5.43
N PHE A 156 -12.05 -11.03 -6.39
CA PHE A 156 -12.35 -12.45 -6.50
C PHE A 156 -11.84 -12.99 -7.84
N TRP A 157 -11.50 -14.28 -7.91
CA TRP A 157 -10.94 -14.86 -9.12
C TRP A 157 -11.44 -16.28 -9.33
N LEU A 158 -12.02 -16.56 -10.50
CA LEU A 158 -12.28 -17.92 -10.94
C LEU A 158 -11.03 -18.47 -11.63
N ALA A 159 -10.53 -19.58 -11.13
CA ALA A 159 -9.43 -20.32 -11.73
C ALA A 159 -9.85 -21.75 -12.08
N VAL A 160 -9.18 -22.34 -13.06
CA VAL A 160 -9.49 -23.68 -13.58
C VAL A 160 -8.24 -24.55 -13.68
N ASP A 161 -8.43 -25.87 -13.56
CA ASP A 161 -7.40 -26.85 -13.89
C ASP A 161 -7.55 -27.27 -15.36
N ILE A 162 -6.51 -27.12 -16.17
CA ILE A 162 -6.51 -27.47 -17.59
C ILE A 162 -6.19 -28.95 -17.75
N LEU A 163 -7.06 -29.68 -18.46
CA LEU A 163 -6.86 -31.10 -18.75
C LEU A 163 -5.59 -31.33 -19.57
N GLU A 164 -4.86 -32.41 -19.29
CA GLU A 164 -3.72 -32.83 -20.10
C GLU A 164 -4.12 -33.21 -21.54
N THR A 165 -5.39 -33.63 -21.73
CA THR A 165 -5.98 -33.98 -23.02
C THR A 165 -6.70 -32.82 -23.69
N ALA A 166 -6.62 -31.59 -23.15
CA ALA A 166 -7.27 -30.44 -23.73
C ALA A 166 -6.84 -30.23 -25.21
N VAL A 167 -7.71 -29.61 -26.00
CA VAL A 167 -7.52 -29.40 -27.43
C VAL A 167 -6.62 -28.18 -27.64
N PRO A 168 -5.44 -28.32 -28.27
CA PRO A 168 -4.59 -27.19 -28.59
C PRO A 168 -5.31 -26.15 -29.46
N GLY A 169 -5.09 -24.87 -29.16
CA GLY A 169 -5.73 -23.76 -29.84
C GLY A 169 -7.17 -23.49 -29.40
N ALA A 170 -7.77 -24.34 -28.55
CA ALA A 170 -9.08 -24.07 -27.98
C ALA A 170 -9.05 -22.79 -27.14
N GLU A 171 -10.15 -22.07 -27.23
CA GLU A 171 -10.38 -20.79 -26.58
C GLU A 171 -11.45 -20.97 -25.50
N ILE A 172 -11.13 -20.55 -24.28
CA ILE A 172 -12.01 -20.58 -23.11
C ILE A 172 -12.33 -19.14 -22.73
N ASP A 173 -13.62 -18.85 -22.70
CA ASP A 173 -14.21 -17.56 -22.38
C ASP A 173 -15.35 -17.79 -21.36
N VAL A 174 -15.22 -17.12 -20.21
CA VAL A 174 -16.15 -17.21 -19.09
C VAL A 174 -16.35 -15.83 -18.50
N ASN A 175 -17.61 -15.49 -18.25
CA ASN A 175 -18.00 -14.26 -17.63
C ASN A 175 -18.70 -14.45 -16.28
N CYS A 176 -18.70 -13.38 -15.48
CA CYS A 176 -19.48 -13.28 -14.26
C CYS A 176 -20.91 -12.90 -14.64
N TYR A 177 -21.84 -13.84 -14.46
CA TYR A 177 -23.26 -13.65 -14.74
C TYR A 177 -24.00 -12.96 -13.60
N GLY A 178 -23.50 -13.03 -12.37
CA GLY A 178 -24.06 -12.25 -11.27
C GLY A 178 -23.47 -12.55 -9.90
N VAL A 179 -23.78 -11.67 -8.95
CA VAL A 179 -23.31 -11.76 -7.57
C VAL A 179 -24.51 -11.65 -6.63
N SER A 180 -24.64 -12.59 -5.70
CA SER A 180 -25.68 -12.54 -4.65
C SER A 180 -25.14 -11.85 -3.40
N VAL A 181 -25.67 -10.65 -3.10
CA VAL A 181 -25.28 -9.80 -1.96
C VAL A 181 -26.46 -9.71 -0.99
N GLU A 182 -26.32 -10.27 0.22
CA GLU A 182 -27.40 -10.30 1.24
C GLU A 182 -28.78 -10.73 0.69
N GLY A 183 -28.80 -11.74 -0.18
CA GLY A 183 -30.01 -12.25 -0.81
C GLY A 183 -30.55 -11.41 -1.98
N HIS A 184 -29.89 -10.32 -2.36
CA HIS A 184 -30.17 -9.54 -3.56
C HIS A 184 -29.24 -9.94 -4.70
N TYR A 185 -29.77 -10.00 -5.92
CA TYR A 185 -29.00 -10.37 -7.11
C TYR A 185 -28.51 -9.14 -7.86
N VAL A 186 -27.20 -9.03 -8.07
CA VAL A 186 -26.54 -7.89 -8.72
C VAL A 186 -25.86 -8.36 -10.01
N MET A 187 -26.25 -7.72 -11.12
CA MET A 187 -25.66 -7.94 -12.45
C MET A 187 -24.47 -6.98 -12.67
N PRO A 188 -23.30 -7.47 -13.12
CA PRO A 188 -22.22 -6.60 -13.58
C PRO A 188 -22.67 -5.69 -14.73
N LYS A 189 -22.14 -4.46 -14.78
CA LYS A 189 -22.49 -3.49 -15.84
C LYS A 189 -22.00 -3.95 -17.21
N GLU A 190 -20.85 -4.61 -17.25
CA GLU A 190 -20.29 -5.28 -18.41
C GLU A 190 -20.21 -6.77 -18.05
N THR A 191 -21.03 -7.59 -18.70
CA THR A 191 -21.10 -9.03 -18.44
C THR A 191 -20.23 -9.85 -19.39
N ASN A 192 -19.47 -9.21 -20.29
CA ASN A 192 -18.58 -9.92 -21.22
C ASN A 192 -17.41 -9.01 -21.64
N PRO A 193 -16.43 -8.78 -20.74
CA PRO A 193 -15.27 -7.97 -21.07
C PRO A 193 -14.43 -8.61 -22.18
N GLU A 194 -13.63 -7.82 -22.89
CA GLU A 194 -12.72 -8.35 -23.91
C GLU A 194 -11.65 -9.25 -23.28
N GLY A 195 -11.54 -10.50 -23.75
CA GLY A 195 -10.46 -11.41 -23.40
C GLY A 195 -10.82 -12.88 -23.62
N VAL A 196 -9.85 -13.71 -24.00
CA VAL A 196 -10.04 -15.16 -24.14
C VAL A 196 -8.77 -15.90 -23.73
N MET A 197 -8.93 -16.98 -22.97
CA MET A 197 -7.82 -17.86 -22.59
C MET A 197 -7.58 -18.88 -23.71
N LYS A 198 -6.37 -18.90 -24.28
CA LYS A 198 -6.00 -19.85 -25.34
C LYS A 198 -5.16 -21.00 -24.81
N ILE A 199 -5.52 -22.23 -25.17
CA ILE A 199 -4.74 -23.43 -24.81
C ILE A 199 -3.58 -23.61 -25.79
N LEU A 200 -2.36 -23.68 -25.27
CA LEU A 200 -1.16 -23.87 -26.07
C LEU A 200 -1.01 -25.31 -26.54
N ASN A 201 -0.28 -25.49 -27.65
CA ASN A 201 0.10 -26.80 -28.12
C ASN A 201 1.34 -27.29 -27.35
N ASN A 202 1.10 -28.09 -26.31
CA ASN A 202 2.17 -28.71 -25.53
C ASN A 202 1.80 -30.12 -25.05
N LYS A 203 2.76 -31.02 -24.87
CA LYS A 203 2.56 -32.35 -24.28
C LYS A 203 3.03 -32.33 -22.82
N PRO A 204 2.12 -32.35 -21.83
CA PRO A 204 2.52 -32.32 -20.43
C PRO A 204 3.07 -33.67 -19.97
N TYR A 205 4.17 -33.59 -19.23
CA TYR A 205 4.75 -34.68 -18.46
C TYR A 205 4.97 -34.20 -17.04
N TYR A 206 4.69 -35.07 -16.09
CA TYR A 206 4.74 -34.76 -14.68
C TYR A 206 5.84 -35.55 -13.99
N SER A 207 6.65 -34.87 -13.17
CA SER A 207 7.64 -35.55 -12.34
C SER A 207 6.94 -36.49 -11.36
N GLN A 208 7.39 -37.74 -11.26
CA GLN A 208 6.85 -38.74 -10.32
C GLN A 208 7.61 -38.78 -8.99
N TYR A 209 8.83 -38.25 -8.97
CA TYR A 209 9.69 -38.13 -7.80
C TYR A 209 10.79 -37.08 -8.07
N SER A 210 11.61 -36.80 -7.06
CA SER A 210 12.78 -35.92 -7.16
C SER A 210 13.90 -36.59 -7.98
N GLY A 211 14.64 -35.84 -8.79
CA GLY A 211 15.66 -36.42 -9.67
C GLY A 211 16.33 -35.44 -10.62
N SER A 212 16.97 -35.96 -11.67
CA SER A 212 17.56 -35.14 -12.73
C SER A 212 16.51 -34.76 -13.77
N LEU A 213 16.52 -33.50 -14.22
CA LEU A 213 15.64 -33.06 -15.30
C LEU A 213 15.89 -33.86 -16.59
N SER A 214 17.14 -34.29 -16.82
CA SER A 214 17.58 -35.07 -17.98
C SER A 214 17.18 -36.55 -17.94
N ASP A 215 16.67 -37.07 -16.82
CA ASP A 215 16.26 -38.47 -16.70
C ASP A 215 14.81 -38.65 -17.20
N PRO A 216 14.58 -39.31 -18.36
CA PRO A 216 13.23 -39.50 -18.89
C PRO A 216 12.34 -40.38 -17.99
N GLY A 217 12.94 -41.21 -17.13
CA GLY A 217 12.24 -42.14 -16.26
C GLY A 217 11.42 -41.47 -15.15
N ILE A 218 11.78 -40.24 -14.77
CA ILE A 218 11.05 -39.50 -13.74
C ILE A 218 9.77 -38.85 -14.26
N TRP A 219 9.56 -38.83 -15.58
CA TRP A 219 8.50 -38.07 -16.24
C TRP A 219 7.40 -39.00 -16.75
N ASN A 220 6.14 -38.68 -16.42
CA ASN A 220 4.98 -39.48 -16.83
C ASN A 220 3.89 -38.59 -17.45
N THR A 221 3.16 -39.09 -18.45
CA THR A 221 2.05 -38.34 -19.07
C THR A 221 0.84 -38.13 -18.15
N GLN A 222 0.81 -38.79 -17.00
CA GLN A 222 -0.25 -38.69 -16.00
C GLN A 222 0.33 -38.33 -14.63
N ARG A 223 -0.44 -37.52 -13.87
CA ARG A 223 0.03 -37.02 -12.56
C ARG A 223 0.24 -38.13 -11.53
N ASN A 224 -0.57 -39.17 -11.59
CA ASN A 224 -0.58 -40.31 -10.66
C ASN A 224 0.36 -41.46 -11.10
N GLY A 225 1.16 -41.27 -12.15
CA GLY A 225 2.11 -42.27 -12.64
C GLY A 225 1.51 -43.38 -13.49
N THR A 226 0.20 -43.40 -13.73
CA THR A 226 -0.45 -44.47 -14.52
C THR A 226 -0.32 -44.29 -16.04
N GLY A 227 0.33 -43.23 -16.49
CA GLY A 227 0.55 -42.92 -17.89
C GLY A 227 1.83 -43.54 -18.44
N SER A 228 2.30 -43.00 -19.56
CA SER A 228 3.52 -43.43 -20.24
C SER A 228 4.71 -42.58 -19.84
N THR A 229 5.89 -43.19 -19.84
CA THR A 229 7.16 -42.49 -19.59
C THR A 229 7.54 -41.58 -20.75
N LEU A 230 8.32 -40.54 -20.46
CA LEU A 230 8.94 -39.73 -21.49
C LEU A 230 10.07 -40.49 -22.19
N HIS A 231 10.21 -40.32 -23.50
CA HIS A 231 11.31 -40.92 -24.28
C HIS A 231 12.36 -39.90 -24.74
N ASN A 232 11.96 -38.65 -25.00
CA ASN A 232 12.88 -37.60 -25.42
C ASN A 232 12.42 -36.22 -24.89
N ILE A 233 13.29 -35.57 -24.12
CA ILE A 233 13.06 -34.27 -23.48
C ILE A 233 13.26 -33.09 -24.45
N THR A 234 14.10 -33.25 -25.49
CA THR A 234 14.54 -32.14 -26.37
C THR A 234 13.53 -31.75 -27.45
N LYS A 235 12.25 -31.68 -27.11
CA LYS A 235 11.17 -31.29 -28.04
C LYS A 235 10.54 -29.95 -27.64
N GLU A 236 10.36 -29.08 -28.62
CA GLU A 236 9.77 -27.75 -28.43
C GLU A 236 8.32 -27.78 -27.90
N ASP A 237 7.59 -28.87 -28.13
CA ASP A 237 6.21 -29.04 -27.62
C ASP A 237 6.14 -29.71 -26.24
N VAL A 238 7.25 -30.14 -25.63
CA VAL A 238 7.21 -30.82 -24.32
C VAL A 238 7.06 -29.82 -23.19
N SER A 239 6.16 -30.10 -22.25
CA SER A 239 6.07 -29.39 -20.96
C SER A 239 6.44 -30.30 -19.81
N LEU A 240 7.46 -29.91 -19.06
CA LEU A 240 7.87 -30.60 -17.85
C LEU A 240 7.26 -29.90 -16.64
N ILE A 241 6.28 -30.55 -16.02
CA ILE A 241 5.56 -30.07 -14.84
C ILE A 241 6.19 -30.70 -13.60
N CYS A 242 7.00 -29.93 -12.91
CA CYS A 242 7.59 -30.30 -11.63
C CYS A 242 6.47 -30.23 -10.58
N GLN A 243 6.04 -31.41 -10.15
CA GLN A 243 4.93 -31.56 -9.20
C GLN A 243 5.31 -31.04 -7.81
N THR A 244 4.26 -30.84 -7.02
CA THR A 244 4.35 -30.33 -5.65
C THR A 244 5.44 -31.02 -4.83
N ASP A 245 6.28 -30.23 -4.17
CA ASP A 245 7.39 -30.65 -3.30
C ASP A 245 8.51 -31.50 -3.94
N HIS A 246 8.47 -31.76 -5.26
CA HIS A 246 9.55 -32.48 -5.93
C HIS A 246 10.77 -31.58 -6.16
N LYS A 247 11.97 -32.15 -5.96
CA LYS A 247 13.26 -31.48 -6.16
C LYS A 247 13.91 -32.00 -7.44
N ILE A 248 14.01 -31.13 -8.44
CA ILE A 248 14.57 -31.45 -9.75
C ILE A 248 15.90 -30.71 -9.91
N THR A 249 16.92 -31.40 -10.42
CA THR A 249 18.23 -30.80 -10.71
C THR A 249 18.54 -30.86 -12.20
N VAL A 250 19.04 -29.77 -12.78
CA VAL A 250 19.61 -29.75 -14.13
C VAL A 250 21.10 -29.97 -14.01
N SER A 251 21.52 -31.23 -14.08
CA SER A 251 22.92 -31.66 -13.94
C SER A 251 23.70 -31.60 -15.26
N ASP A 252 23.00 -31.83 -16.37
CA ASP A 252 23.52 -31.76 -17.74
C ASP A 252 22.84 -30.63 -18.49
N LEU A 253 23.42 -30.22 -19.63
CA LEU A 253 22.75 -29.31 -20.57
C LEU A 253 21.36 -29.87 -20.89
N ALA A 254 20.32 -29.07 -20.67
CA ALA A 254 18.95 -29.47 -20.93
C ALA A 254 18.21 -28.43 -21.78
N GLU A 255 17.42 -28.92 -22.72
CA GLU A 255 16.59 -28.10 -23.61
C GLU A 255 15.18 -28.70 -23.68
N THR A 256 14.16 -27.87 -23.51
CA THR A 256 12.75 -28.28 -23.55
C THR A 256 11.86 -27.13 -23.97
N GLY A 257 10.63 -27.42 -24.40
CA GLY A 257 9.64 -26.37 -24.70
C GLY A 257 9.29 -25.53 -23.48
N PHE A 258 8.76 -26.18 -22.46
CA PHE A 258 8.14 -25.51 -21.32
C PHE A 258 8.48 -26.16 -19.99
N ILE A 259 8.61 -25.35 -18.95
CA ILE A 259 8.79 -25.81 -17.57
C ILE A 259 7.73 -25.16 -16.69
N VAL A 260 7.10 -25.95 -15.85
CA VAL A 260 6.14 -25.48 -14.84
C VAL A 260 6.59 -25.97 -13.47
N LEU A 261 6.72 -25.05 -12.52
CA LEU A 261 7.04 -25.35 -11.12
C LEU A 261 5.79 -25.11 -10.28
N GLU A 262 5.24 -26.18 -9.72
CA GLU A 262 4.09 -26.13 -8.83
C GLU A 262 4.48 -25.76 -7.40
N LYS A 263 3.49 -25.76 -6.50
CA LYS A 263 3.67 -25.43 -5.09
C LYS A 263 4.80 -26.23 -4.45
N GLY A 264 5.79 -25.55 -3.88
CA GLY A 264 6.92 -26.20 -3.20
C GLY A 264 7.87 -26.98 -4.12
N ALA A 265 7.58 -27.10 -5.42
CA ALA A 265 8.50 -27.70 -6.37
C ALA A 265 9.78 -26.86 -6.43
N TYR A 266 10.93 -27.53 -6.46
CA TYR A 266 12.23 -26.87 -6.43
C TYR A 266 13.07 -27.36 -7.61
N LEU A 267 13.37 -26.46 -8.55
CA LEU A 267 14.25 -26.71 -9.68
C LEU A 267 15.59 -26.01 -9.46
N LYS A 268 16.68 -26.76 -9.45
CA LYS A 268 18.04 -26.23 -9.34
C LYS A 268 18.84 -26.47 -10.61
N SER A 269 19.32 -25.41 -11.23
CA SER A 269 20.22 -25.50 -12.38
C SER A 269 21.68 -25.35 -11.96
N ILE A 270 22.42 -26.47 -12.02
CA ILE A 270 23.87 -26.49 -11.89
C ILE A 270 24.57 -26.56 -13.26
N ASN A 271 23.79 -26.73 -14.33
CA ASN A 271 24.20 -26.65 -15.73
C ASN A 271 23.21 -25.79 -16.53
N GLU A 272 23.50 -25.48 -17.79
CA GLU A 272 22.65 -24.61 -18.62
C GLU A 272 21.28 -25.25 -18.91
N LEU A 273 20.23 -24.43 -18.80
CA LEU A 273 18.85 -24.82 -19.03
C LEU A 273 18.22 -23.92 -20.08
N TYR A 274 17.80 -24.51 -21.20
CA TYR A 274 17.11 -23.83 -22.28
C TYR A 274 15.61 -24.14 -22.25
N CYS A 275 14.77 -23.11 -22.20
CA CYS A 275 13.33 -23.29 -22.43
C CYS A 275 12.65 -22.07 -23.05
N SER A 276 11.57 -22.32 -23.80
CA SER A 276 10.79 -21.26 -24.41
C SER A 276 9.92 -20.53 -23.39
N LYS A 277 9.38 -21.23 -22.39
CA LYS A 277 8.63 -20.57 -21.31
C LYS A 277 8.74 -21.34 -19.99
N MET A 278 9.05 -20.60 -18.92
CA MET A 278 9.05 -21.07 -17.55
C MET A 278 7.93 -20.41 -16.76
N LEU A 279 7.08 -21.23 -16.13
CA LEU A 279 6.02 -20.80 -15.23
C LEU A 279 6.35 -21.25 -13.81
N ILE A 280 6.53 -20.31 -12.88
CA ILE A 280 6.75 -20.61 -11.46
C ILE A 280 5.52 -20.15 -10.70
N GLN A 281 4.83 -21.08 -10.04
CA GLN A 281 3.50 -20.86 -9.47
C GLN A 281 3.42 -21.31 -8.01
N SER A 282 2.56 -20.67 -7.24
CA SER A 282 2.12 -21.11 -5.90
C SER A 282 3.27 -21.43 -4.92
N GLY A 283 4.35 -20.65 -4.95
CA GLY A 283 5.52 -20.86 -4.09
C GLY A 283 6.58 -21.83 -4.63
N GLY A 284 6.47 -22.27 -5.89
CA GLY A 284 7.56 -22.97 -6.58
C GLY A 284 8.85 -22.16 -6.61
N ILE A 285 9.99 -22.84 -6.72
CA ILE A 285 11.33 -22.26 -6.58
C ILE A 285 12.21 -22.65 -7.75
N TYR A 286 12.79 -21.65 -8.41
CA TYR A 286 13.87 -21.86 -9.37
C TYR A 286 15.18 -21.29 -8.82
N GLU A 287 16.20 -22.13 -8.66
CA GLU A 287 17.56 -21.71 -8.31
C GLU A 287 18.50 -21.86 -9.51
N GLN A 288 19.16 -20.77 -9.89
CA GLN A 288 20.23 -20.79 -10.87
C GLN A 288 21.58 -20.73 -10.15
N SER A 289 22.32 -21.85 -10.15
CA SER A 289 23.66 -21.95 -9.58
C SER A 289 24.78 -21.90 -10.63
N VAL A 290 24.46 -22.05 -11.92
CA VAL A 290 25.41 -21.91 -13.03
C VAL A 290 25.52 -20.46 -13.50
N PRO A 291 26.73 -19.91 -13.71
CA PRO A 291 26.91 -18.60 -14.32
C PRO A 291 26.58 -18.64 -15.81
N LEU A 292 25.67 -17.77 -16.25
CA LEU A 292 25.32 -17.60 -17.66
C LEU A 292 26.06 -16.43 -18.29
N LEU A 293 26.42 -16.59 -19.56
CA LEU A 293 27.04 -15.53 -20.37
C LEU A 293 26.01 -14.67 -21.13
N SER A 294 24.82 -15.20 -21.39
CA SER A 294 23.71 -14.55 -22.10
C SER A 294 22.35 -14.85 -21.44
N PRO A 295 21.36 -13.93 -21.55
CA PRO A 295 20.05 -14.05 -20.90
C PRO A 295 19.01 -14.88 -21.70
N ASP A 296 19.38 -15.37 -22.88
CA ASP A 296 18.51 -16.08 -23.84
C ASP A 296 18.26 -17.56 -23.52
N ARG A 297 18.64 -17.99 -22.31
CA ARG A 297 18.43 -19.37 -21.84
C ARG A 297 16.96 -19.64 -21.54
N ILE A 298 16.25 -18.67 -20.99
CA ILE A 298 14.80 -18.75 -20.77
C ILE A 298 14.14 -17.63 -21.58
N LYS A 299 13.46 -17.96 -22.69
CA LYS A 299 12.88 -16.92 -23.55
C LYS A 299 11.81 -16.10 -22.82
N PHE A 300 10.97 -16.75 -22.01
CA PHE A 300 9.96 -16.08 -21.19
C PHE A 300 9.83 -16.70 -19.79
N MET A 301 9.96 -15.90 -18.73
CA MET A 301 9.78 -16.34 -17.35
C MET A 301 8.60 -15.60 -16.69
N GLU A 302 7.63 -16.35 -16.16
CA GLU A 302 6.53 -15.77 -15.38
C GLU A 302 6.52 -16.33 -13.96
N MET A 303 6.43 -15.44 -12.97
CA MET A 303 6.44 -15.77 -11.55
C MET A 303 5.21 -15.21 -10.86
N MET A 304 4.43 -16.08 -10.21
CA MET A 304 3.18 -15.73 -9.54
C MET A 304 3.01 -16.41 -8.18
N ASN A 305 2.13 -15.85 -7.34
CA ASN A 305 1.63 -16.46 -6.10
C ASN A 305 2.76 -16.93 -5.16
N GLY A 306 3.67 -16.03 -4.76
CA GLY A 306 4.77 -16.37 -3.86
C GLY A 306 5.95 -17.13 -4.50
N ALA A 307 5.91 -17.38 -5.81
CA ALA A 307 7.02 -17.99 -6.55
C ALA A 307 8.37 -17.33 -6.25
N THR A 308 9.42 -18.14 -6.19
CA THR A 308 10.76 -17.68 -5.82
C THR A 308 11.78 -17.99 -6.91
N TYR A 309 12.62 -17.00 -7.22
CA TYR A 309 13.81 -17.13 -8.03
C TYR A 309 15.02 -16.84 -7.16
N ILE A 310 16.01 -17.73 -7.23
CA ILE A 310 17.25 -17.64 -6.48
C ILE A 310 18.40 -17.50 -7.48
N HIS A 311 19.07 -16.35 -7.46
CA HIS A 311 20.33 -16.14 -8.17
C HIS A 311 21.50 -16.51 -7.26
N ASN A 312 22.15 -17.64 -7.54
CA ASN A 312 23.25 -18.18 -6.75
C ASN A 312 24.53 -18.38 -7.59
N ASN A 313 24.79 -17.43 -8.47
CA ASN A 313 25.96 -17.39 -9.34
C ASN A 313 26.39 -15.93 -9.61
N THR A 314 27.42 -15.71 -10.42
CA THR A 314 27.92 -14.37 -10.79
C THR A 314 27.66 -14.02 -12.26
N GLY A 315 26.92 -14.85 -12.98
CA GLY A 315 26.53 -14.64 -14.38
C GLY A 315 25.28 -13.80 -14.52
N ARG A 316 24.71 -13.79 -15.73
CA ARG A 316 23.52 -12.99 -16.07
C ARG A 316 22.22 -13.58 -15.52
N PHE A 317 21.22 -12.71 -15.35
CA PHE A 317 19.82 -13.12 -15.19
C PHE A 317 19.38 -14.01 -16.39
N PRO A 318 18.63 -15.09 -16.17
CA PRO A 318 18.51 -16.18 -17.14
C PRO A 318 17.39 -15.98 -18.16
N ALA A 319 16.53 -14.96 -18.00
CA ALA A 319 15.39 -14.76 -18.88
C ALA A 319 15.47 -13.47 -19.70
N GLU A 320 15.13 -13.60 -20.98
CA GLU A 320 15.05 -12.49 -21.94
C GLU A 320 13.79 -11.65 -21.68
N LEU A 321 12.63 -12.30 -21.67
CA LEU A 321 11.35 -11.70 -21.32
C LEU A 321 10.88 -12.24 -19.97
N HIS A 322 10.15 -11.41 -19.24
CA HIS A 322 9.73 -11.76 -17.89
C HIS A 322 8.43 -11.06 -17.49
N LYS A 323 7.73 -11.68 -16.54
CA LYS A 323 6.56 -11.10 -15.86
C LYS A 323 6.56 -11.54 -14.41
N PHE A 324 6.83 -10.60 -13.50
CA PHE A 324 6.85 -10.86 -12.07
C PHE A 324 5.65 -10.23 -11.40
N HIS A 325 4.86 -11.03 -10.69
CA HIS A 325 3.79 -10.51 -9.85
C HIS A 325 4.36 -9.86 -8.59
N LYS A 326 3.61 -8.93 -8.00
CA LYS A 326 3.94 -8.25 -6.74
C LYS A 326 4.35 -9.19 -5.60
N THR A 327 3.76 -10.38 -5.54
CA THR A 327 4.03 -11.39 -4.48
C THR A 327 5.17 -12.35 -4.81
N SER A 328 5.75 -12.29 -6.01
CA SER A 328 6.92 -13.11 -6.36
C SER A 328 8.17 -12.64 -5.63
N ASN A 329 9.16 -13.51 -5.45
CA ASN A 329 10.37 -13.25 -4.67
C ASN A 329 11.62 -13.47 -5.53
N GLN A 330 12.52 -12.51 -5.57
CA GLN A 330 13.80 -12.60 -6.26
C GLN A 330 14.94 -12.40 -5.25
N THR A 331 15.70 -13.45 -5.00
CA THR A 331 16.78 -13.47 -4.00
C THR A 331 18.14 -13.62 -4.65
N PHE A 332 19.06 -12.71 -4.33
CA PHE A 332 20.44 -12.71 -4.83
C PHE A 332 21.40 -13.14 -3.72
N PHE A 333 21.88 -14.39 -3.77
CA PHE A 333 22.90 -14.94 -2.86
C PHE A 333 24.33 -14.75 -3.37
N LYS A 334 24.49 -14.62 -4.68
CA LYS A 334 25.70 -14.20 -5.37
C LYS A 334 25.24 -13.28 -6.52
N TYR A 335 26.10 -12.39 -6.96
CA TYR A 335 25.87 -11.54 -8.12
C TYR A 335 27.19 -10.88 -8.52
N SER A 336 27.25 -10.33 -9.73
CA SER A 336 28.29 -9.42 -10.20
C SER A 336 27.65 -8.28 -10.99
N GLU A 337 28.46 -7.36 -11.53
CA GLU A 337 27.98 -6.35 -12.48
C GLU A 337 27.30 -6.98 -13.72
N ARG A 338 27.66 -8.23 -14.08
CA ARG A 338 27.03 -8.95 -15.21
C ARG A 338 25.61 -9.40 -14.90
N THR A 339 25.29 -9.65 -13.63
CA THR A 339 23.98 -10.15 -13.21
C THR A 339 22.86 -9.24 -13.68
N PHE A 340 23.10 -7.93 -13.67
CA PHE A 340 22.11 -6.89 -13.91
C PHE A 340 22.07 -6.36 -15.36
N ILE A 341 22.95 -6.85 -16.25
CA ILE A 341 22.93 -6.44 -17.66
C ILE A 341 21.70 -7.02 -18.35
N SER A 342 20.93 -6.17 -19.03
CA SER A 342 19.67 -6.54 -19.72
C SER A 342 18.66 -7.22 -18.78
N SER A 343 18.70 -6.85 -17.49
CA SER A 343 17.81 -7.42 -16.49
C SER A 343 16.42 -6.77 -16.49
N PRO A 344 15.44 -7.44 -15.86
CA PRO A 344 14.14 -6.87 -15.58
C PRO A 344 14.19 -5.48 -14.98
N ASN A 345 13.27 -4.61 -15.39
CA ASN A 345 13.07 -3.29 -14.76
C ASN A 345 11.92 -3.28 -13.73
N THR A 346 11.10 -4.34 -13.74
CA THR A 346 9.92 -4.52 -12.88
C THR A 346 10.05 -5.83 -12.11
N TRP A 347 9.98 -5.74 -10.79
CA TRP A 347 10.23 -6.84 -9.85
C TRP A 347 9.06 -7.07 -8.90
N GLY A 348 9.01 -8.25 -8.29
CA GLY A 348 8.15 -8.54 -7.14
C GLY A 348 8.80 -7.99 -5.86
N ASN A 349 9.03 -8.87 -4.89
CA ASN A 349 9.93 -8.63 -3.77
C ASN A 349 11.37 -8.92 -4.19
N VAL A 350 12.30 -8.04 -3.82
CA VAL A 350 13.73 -8.18 -4.09
C VAL A 350 14.47 -8.34 -2.78
N GLU A 351 15.35 -9.34 -2.68
CA GLU A 351 16.21 -9.54 -1.52
C GLU A 351 17.67 -9.76 -1.91
N PHE A 352 18.55 -8.93 -1.38
CA PHE A 352 19.99 -9.16 -1.38
C PHE A 352 20.39 -9.79 -0.05
N SER A 353 20.83 -11.05 -0.10
CA SER A 353 21.30 -11.79 1.07
C SER A 353 22.63 -12.49 0.76
N SER A 354 23.51 -11.78 0.07
CA SER A 354 24.73 -12.36 -0.49
C SER A 354 25.69 -12.84 0.59
N VAL A 355 26.29 -14.01 0.36
CA VAL A 355 27.42 -14.53 1.16
C VAL A 355 28.76 -14.11 0.54
N TYR A 356 28.76 -13.73 -0.74
CA TYR A 356 29.93 -13.31 -1.51
C TYR A 356 29.63 -11.98 -2.23
N SER A 357 30.18 -10.91 -1.71
CA SER A 357 29.85 -9.55 -2.10
C SER A 357 30.81 -8.98 -3.14
N GLU A 358 30.42 -9.00 -4.41
CA GLU A 358 30.99 -8.09 -5.41
C GLU A 358 30.21 -6.77 -5.44
N LYS A 359 30.78 -5.77 -6.13
CA LYS A 359 30.05 -4.52 -6.43
C LYS A 359 28.89 -4.85 -7.36
N GLY A 360 27.69 -4.37 -7.04
CA GLY A 360 26.51 -4.48 -7.89
C GLY A 360 26.10 -3.10 -8.38
N ASP A 361 26.06 -2.89 -9.69
CA ASP A 361 25.37 -1.72 -10.24
C ASP A 361 23.89 -2.06 -10.40
N ILE A 362 23.05 -1.35 -9.65
CA ILE A 362 21.59 -1.55 -9.63
C ILE A 362 20.85 -0.51 -10.47
N SER A 363 21.59 0.35 -11.19
CA SER A 363 21.04 1.37 -12.08
C SER A 363 20.13 0.76 -13.14
N GLU A 364 19.02 1.42 -13.43
CA GLU A 364 18.03 1.03 -14.45
C GLU A 364 17.30 -0.31 -14.23
N VAL A 365 17.80 -1.14 -13.32
CA VAL A 365 17.33 -2.51 -13.08
C VAL A 365 16.16 -2.53 -12.10
N PHE A 366 16.25 -1.78 -11.00
CA PHE A 366 15.19 -1.79 -9.99
C PHE A 366 14.29 -0.56 -10.08
N ARG A 367 13.97 -0.12 -11.31
CA ARG A 367 13.09 1.05 -11.54
C ARG A 367 11.72 0.89 -10.89
N ASN A 368 11.17 -0.34 -10.85
CA ASN A 368 9.88 -0.63 -10.24
C ASN A 368 9.93 -1.95 -9.45
N VAL A 369 9.99 -1.86 -8.13
CA VAL A 369 9.84 -2.98 -7.19
C VAL A 369 8.42 -2.94 -6.64
N GLN A 370 7.57 -3.85 -7.09
CA GLN A 370 6.15 -3.87 -6.72
C GLN A 370 5.92 -4.33 -5.27
N GLY A 371 6.86 -5.11 -4.73
CA GLY A 371 6.90 -5.57 -3.35
C GLY A 371 7.92 -4.82 -2.51
N ASN A 372 8.53 -5.52 -1.57
CA ASN A 372 9.58 -4.98 -0.69
C ASN A 372 10.96 -5.07 -1.36
N PHE A 373 11.81 -4.08 -1.09
CA PHE A 373 13.23 -4.13 -1.41
C PHE A 373 14.00 -4.38 -0.11
N THR A 374 14.65 -5.53 0.02
CA THR A 374 15.39 -5.91 1.23
C THR A 374 16.89 -6.06 0.95
N VAL A 375 17.73 -5.41 1.76
CA VAL A 375 19.18 -5.63 1.81
C VAL A 375 19.51 -6.23 3.18
N LYS A 376 19.77 -7.54 3.23
CA LYS A 376 20.22 -8.25 4.44
C LYS A 376 21.74 -8.35 4.51
N ASN A 377 22.35 -8.74 3.40
CA ASN A 377 23.79 -8.76 3.25
C ASN A 377 24.12 -8.53 1.77
N SER A 378 25.09 -7.67 1.51
CA SER A 378 25.50 -7.30 0.16
C SER A 378 26.88 -6.66 0.19
N GLY A 379 27.55 -6.68 -0.95
CA GLY A 379 28.57 -5.67 -1.24
C GLY A 379 27.93 -4.33 -1.52
N PRO A 380 28.73 -3.33 -1.92
CA PRO A 380 28.20 -2.06 -2.37
C PRO A 380 27.22 -2.27 -3.54
N LEU A 381 25.95 -1.93 -3.31
CA LEU A 381 24.95 -1.77 -4.36
C LEU A 381 24.87 -0.30 -4.72
N THR A 382 25.32 0.07 -5.91
CA THR A 382 25.44 1.47 -6.34
C THR A 382 24.40 1.80 -7.41
N HIS A 383 23.76 2.97 -7.29
CA HIS A 383 22.91 3.54 -8.33
C HIS A 383 23.61 4.74 -8.98
N SER A 384 24.02 4.61 -10.23
CA SER A 384 24.93 5.51 -10.95
C SER A 384 24.25 6.34 -12.06
N THR A 385 22.92 6.37 -12.13
CA THR A 385 22.16 7.15 -13.13
C THR A 385 21.21 8.17 -12.49
N ASN A 386 20.57 9.01 -13.32
CA ASN A 386 19.54 9.96 -12.90
C ASN A 386 18.16 9.32 -12.66
N ASP A 387 18.06 7.99 -12.80
CA ASP A 387 16.78 7.31 -12.71
C ASP A 387 16.24 7.25 -11.29
N SER A 388 14.95 6.92 -11.22
CA SER A 388 14.25 6.68 -9.97
C SER A 388 14.13 5.20 -9.68
N VAL A 389 14.24 4.84 -8.41
CA VAL A 389 13.90 3.53 -7.87
C VAL A 389 12.55 3.66 -7.19
N HIS A 390 11.51 3.05 -7.75
CA HIS A 390 10.17 3.03 -7.16
C HIS A 390 9.93 1.72 -6.41
N ILE A 391 9.70 1.81 -5.11
CA ILE A 391 9.42 0.69 -4.22
C ILE A 391 7.99 0.86 -3.71
N GLN A 392 7.09 -0.02 -4.15
CA GLN A 392 5.69 0.02 -3.75
C GLN A 392 5.43 -0.61 -2.38
N GLY A 393 6.34 -1.45 -1.89
CA GLY A 393 6.37 -1.95 -0.52
C GLY A 393 7.34 -1.15 0.33
N ASP A 394 7.99 -1.85 1.25
CA ASP A 394 8.96 -1.30 2.19
C ASP A 394 10.39 -1.36 1.63
N LEU A 395 11.22 -0.37 1.98
CA LEU A 395 12.67 -0.46 1.86
C LEU A 395 13.24 -0.93 3.21
N ILE A 396 13.86 -2.11 3.23
CA ILE A 396 14.30 -2.79 4.44
C ILE A 396 15.82 -3.02 4.39
N ILE A 397 16.55 -2.42 5.32
CA ILE A 397 18.01 -2.50 5.41
C ILE A 397 18.38 -3.18 6.74
N LYS A 398 18.82 -4.43 6.64
CA LYS A 398 19.20 -5.33 7.75
C LYS A 398 20.70 -5.67 7.75
N GLY A 399 21.47 -5.08 6.85
CA GLY A 399 22.90 -5.25 6.68
C GLY A 399 23.32 -4.82 5.28
N GLY A 400 24.51 -5.21 4.85
CA GLY A 400 25.05 -4.85 3.54
C GLY A 400 25.20 -3.34 3.35
N GLU A 401 25.22 -2.93 2.09
CA GLU A 401 25.44 -1.54 1.71
C GLU A 401 24.66 -1.16 0.46
N LEU A 402 23.77 -0.19 0.63
CA LEU A 402 23.00 0.45 -0.43
C LEU A 402 23.51 1.89 -0.57
N ARG A 403 23.98 2.24 -1.76
CA ARG A 403 24.55 3.56 -2.01
C ARG A 403 23.82 4.22 -3.18
N GLY A 404 23.58 5.51 -3.02
CA GLY A 404 23.31 6.40 -4.13
C GLY A 404 24.58 6.63 -4.96
N ASN A 405 24.71 7.83 -5.47
CA ASN A 405 25.39 8.04 -6.74
C ASN A 405 26.92 8.21 -6.68
N SER A 406 27.59 7.80 -7.76
CA SER A 406 28.95 8.26 -8.11
C SER A 406 28.87 8.97 -9.47
N ASN A 407 29.48 10.16 -9.59
CA ASN A 407 29.70 10.91 -10.85
C ASN A 407 28.64 11.98 -11.24
N SER A 408 28.21 12.82 -10.30
CA SER A 408 27.39 14.04 -10.56
C SER A 408 25.96 13.80 -11.04
N PHE A 409 25.43 12.58 -10.90
CA PHE A 409 24.02 12.30 -11.14
C PHE A 409 23.20 12.39 -9.83
N ASN A 410 21.88 12.54 -9.99
CA ASN A 410 20.92 12.63 -8.89
C ASN A 410 19.98 11.43 -8.89
N THR A 411 19.80 10.77 -7.75
CA THR A 411 18.95 9.58 -7.66
C THR A 411 17.70 9.87 -6.82
N THR A 412 16.54 9.38 -7.25
CA THR A 412 15.30 9.50 -6.49
C THR A 412 14.80 8.13 -6.03
N TRP A 413 14.64 7.95 -4.72
CA TRP A 413 14.06 6.77 -4.09
C TRP A 413 12.62 7.08 -3.73
N ILE A 414 11.66 6.41 -4.38
CA ILE A 414 10.23 6.58 -4.11
C ILE A 414 9.78 5.37 -3.29
N ILE A 415 9.44 5.57 -2.02
CA ILE A 415 9.08 4.50 -1.08
C ILE A 415 7.64 4.70 -0.66
N GLU A 416 6.74 3.84 -1.17
CA GLU A 416 5.31 3.87 -0.86
C GLU A 416 5.00 3.33 0.55
N GLY A 417 5.74 2.29 0.96
CA GLY A 417 5.71 1.69 2.29
C GLY A 417 6.64 2.40 3.27
N ASP A 418 7.19 1.63 4.21
CA ASP A 418 8.06 2.09 5.28
C ASP A 418 9.56 2.01 4.88
N LEU A 419 10.37 2.87 5.48
CA LEU A 419 11.84 2.77 5.45
C LEU A 419 12.32 2.24 6.80
N LEU A 420 12.79 0.99 6.81
CA LEU A 420 13.17 0.26 8.02
C LEU A 420 14.66 -0.09 7.97
N MET A 421 15.44 0.46 8.89
CA MET A 421 16.88 0.26 8.96
C MET A 421 17.33 -0.19 10.34
N THR A 422 17.94 -1.38 10.40
CA THR A 422 18.41 -2.00 11.66
C THR A 422 19.93 -2.24 11.68
N LYS A 423 20.57 -2.38 10.52
CA LYS A 423 22.03 -2.52 10.32
C LYS A 423 22.40 -2.07 8.90
N GLY A 424 23.68 -2.17 8.54
CA GLY A 424 24.18 -1.88 7.20
C GLY A 424 24.47 -0.40 6.97
N ILE A 425 24.72 -0.04 5.71
CA ILE A 425 24.99 1.33 5.28
C ILE A 425 23.95 1.73 4.23
N PHE A 426 23.32 2.88 4.42
CA PHE A 426 22.52 3.55 3.40
C PHE A 426 23.05 4.96 3.19
N SER A 427 23.61 5.25 2.02
CA SER A 427 24.23 6.55 1.75
C SER A 427 23.73 7.21 0.47
N ASP A 428 23.79 8.54 0.41
CA ASP A 428 23.36 9.32 -0.76
C ASP A 428 24.34 9.29 -1.95
N SER A 429 25.61 9.04 -1.69
CA SER A 429 26.68 9.05 -2.69
C SER A 429 27.88 8.20 -2.29
N TYR A 430 28.65 7.79 -3.31
CA TYR A 430 29.92 7.09 -3.18
C TYR A 430 31.05 8.12 -3.29
N ARG A 431 31.70 8.45 -2.16
CA ARG A 431 32.97 9.21 -2.10
C ARG A 431 33.10 10.30 -3.17
N SER A 432 32.75 11.55 -2.88
CA SER A 432 33.46 12.63 -3.56
C SER A 432 33.69 13.82 -2.65
N LYS A 433 34.95 14.22 -2.58
CA LYS A 433 35.43 15.48 -2.00
C LYS A 433 34.79 16.73 -2.67
N GLU A 434 33.94 16.52 -3.68
CA GLU A 434 33.37 17.57 -4.53
C GLU A 434 31.86 17.80 -4.33
N LYS A 435 31.16 17.02 -3.48
CA LYS A 435 29.72 17.17 -3.16
C LYS A 435 28.79 17.36 -4.38
N LYS A 436 29.12 16.77 -5.55
CA LYS A 436 28.40 17.02 -6.83
C LYS A 436 27.13 16.20 -7.05
N SER A 437 27.01 15.05 -6.40
CA SER A 437 25.84 14.17 -6.51
C SER A 437 24.89 14.38 -5.34
N SER A 438 23.61 14.10 -5.51
CA SER A 438 22.61 14.15 -4.43
C SER A 438 21.59 13.02 -4.56
N SER A 439 21.01 12.60 -3.43
CA SER A 439 19.91 11.63 -3.43
C SER A 439 18.68 12.22 -2.76
N THR A 440 17.52 12.00 -3.38
CA THR A 440 16.22 12.39 -2.85
C THR A 440 15.45 11.15 -2.44
N ILE A 441 14.95 11.09 -1.21
CA ILE A 441 14.00 10.08 -0.75
C ILE A 441 12.61 10.72 -0.69
N LEU A 442 11.63 10.13 -1.38
CA LEU A 442 10.21 10.44 -1.23
C LEU A 442 9.57 9.32 -0.42
N LEU A 443 9.38 9.56 0.88
CA LEU A 443 8.84 8.56 1.81
C LEU A 443 7.37 8.82 2.11
N LYS A 444 6.55 7.82 1.86
CA LYS A 444 5.11 7.82 2.17
C LYS A 444 4.78 7.13 3.49
N GLY A 445 5.73 6.36 4.03
CA GLY A 445 5.53 5.60 5.25
C GLY A 445 6.28 6.01 6.49
N ASN A 446 6.38 5.06 7.42
CA ASN A 446 7.13 5.22 8.65
C ASN A 446 8.63 5.23 8.34
N LEU A 447 9.38 5.94 9.16
CA LEU A 447 10.83 5.92 9.17
C LEU A 447 11.29 5.31 10.48
N GLU A 448 12.00 4.19 10.43
CA GLU A 448 12.64 3.58 11.58
C GLU A 448 14.13 3.38 11.29
N ILE A 449 14.97 4.05 12.08
CA ILE A 449 16.44 3.90 12.03
C ILE A 449 16.94 3.45 13.40
N SER A 450 16.89 2.15 13.65
CA SER A 450 17.25 1.53 14.93
C SER A 450 18.71 1.02 14.99
N GLY A 451 19.40 0.94 13.85
CA GLY A 451 20.85 0.70 13.81
C GLY A 451 21.48 0.88 12.42
N GLY A 452 22.79 0.68 12.29
CA GLY A 452 23.54 0.88 11.05
C GLY A 452 24.04 2.32 10.84
N GLN A 453 24.34 2.67 9.58
CA GLN A 453 24.82 3.99 9.16
C GLN A 453 23.92 4.61 8.10
N PHE A 454 23.19 5.68 8.45
CA PHE A 454 22.38 6.44 7.50
C PHE A 454 23.12 7.72 7.12
N LEU A 455 23.72 7.78 5.93
CA LEU A 455 24.72 8.79 5.55
C LEU A 455 24.25 9.62 4.34
N PHE A 456 23.37 10.57 4.57
CA PHE A 456 22.70 11.36 3.53
C PHE A 456 23.12 12.85 3.52
N ASN A 457 24.28 13.17 4.09
CA ASN A 457 24.79 14.53 4.18
C ASN A 457 25.94 14.84 3.19
N HIS A 458 26.34 13.93 2.30
CA HIS A 458 27.48 14.18 1.42
C HIS A 458 27.11 15.09 0.25
N GLY A 459 25.96 14.86 -0.36
CA GLY A 459 25.41 15.67 -1.45
C GLY A 459 24.77 16.95 -0.95
N THR A 460 25.16 18.11 -1.47
CA THR A 460 24.63 19.42 -1.00
C THR A 460 23.11 19.52 -1.10
N ASN A 461 22.51 18.87 -2.11
CA ASN A 461 21.08 18.90 -2.36
C ASN A 461 20.36 17.61 -1.98
N SER A 462 21.02 16.67 -1.27
CA SER A 462 20.36 15.48 -0.77
C SER A 462 19.18 15.85 0.12
N ALA A 463 18.07 15.14 -0.04
CA ALA A 463 16.79 15.48 0.57
C ALA A 463 15.98 14.25 0.99
N LEU A 464 15.23 14.38 2.10
CA LEU A 464 14.20 13.46 2.54
C LEU A 464 12.88 14.22 2.58
N HIS A 465 11.94 13.85 1.72
CA HIS A 465 10.58 14.38 1.70
C HIS A 465 9.61 13.38 2.29
N PHE A 466 8.83 13.81 3.27
CA PHE A 466 7.64 13.08 3.68
C PHE A 466 6.46 13.51 2.82
N VAL A 467 5.89 12.57 2.07
CA VAL A 467 4.82 12.83 1.11
C VAL A 467 3.55 12.05 1.48
N LYS A 468 2.39 12.53 1.02
CA LYS A 468 1.09 12.03 1.47
C LYS A 468 0.76 10.66 0.85
N ASN A 469 0.35 9.72 1.72
CA ASN A 469 -0.27 8.44 1.36
C ASN A 469 -1.13 7.88 2.50
N ARG A 470 -0.77 8.22 3.75
CA ARG A 470 -1.50 7.95 4.99
C ARG A 470 -1.69 9.24 5.78
N ASP A 471 -2.31 9.20 6.95
CA ASP A 471 -2.55 10.40 7.76
C ASP A 471 -1.24 10.95 8.39
N PHE A 472 -0.40 10.07 8.94
CA PHE A 472 0.86 10.45 9.62
C PHE A 472 2.03 9.51 9.30
N THR A 473 3.27 9.95 9.49
CA THR A 473 4.48 9.12 9.52
C THR A 473 4.94 9.03 10.97
N ASN A 474 5.17 7.82 11.50
CA ASN A 474 5.97 7.70 12.71
C ASN A 474 7.46 7.80 12.32
N TRP A 475 8.20 8.68 13.00
CA TRP A 475 9.65 8.72 12.96
C TRP A 475 10.19 8.11 14.25
N SER A 476 10.98 7.05 14.15
CA SER A 476 11.78 6.52 15.26
C SER A 476 13.24 6.41 14.89
N GLN A 477 14.11 6.82 15.83
CA GLN A 477 15.55 6.86 15.61
C GLN A 477 16.30 6.50 16.89
N ALA A 478 17.09 5.43 16.83
CA ALA A 478 17.97 4.98 17.91
C ALA A 478 19.42 4.73 17.44
N ALA A 479 19.71 4.77 16.14
CA ALA A 479 21.03 4.44 15.59
C ALA A 479 22.08 5.54 15.81
N SER A 480 23.24 5.26 16.39
CA SER A 480 24.24 6.30 16.72
C SER A 480 24.98 6.96 15.55
N ASN A 481 24.82 6.49 14.30
CA ASN A 481 25.49 7.05 13.13
C ASN A 481 24.48 7.45 12.04
N VAL A 482 23.84 8.60 12.26
CA VAL A 482 22.88 9.19 11.34
C VAL A 482 23.38 10.57 10.95
N GLU A 483 23.44 10.79 9.64
CA GLU A 483 23.72 12.07 9.02
C GLU A 483 22.56 12.39 8.08
N LEU A 484 21.71 13.32 8.50
CA LEU A 484 20.48 13.64 7.80
C LEU A 484 20.75 14.52 6.57
N PRO A 485 19.96 14.34 5.50
CA PRO A 485 19.88 15.29 4.40
C PRO A 485 19.08 16.52 4.83
N ASN A 486 18.75 17.38 3.87
CA ASN A 486 17.63 18.30 4.07
C ASN A 486 16.35 17.51 4.29
N VAL A 487 15.59 17.81 5.33
CA VAL A 487 14.35 17.13 5.69
C VAL A 487 13.17 18.06 5.44
N PHE A 488 12.21 17.61 4.65
CA PHE A 488 11.03 18.36 4.27
C PHE A 488 9.76 17.60 4.64
N VAL A 489 8.98 18.13 5.57
CA VAL A 489 7.62 17.67 5.80
C VAL A 489 6.72 18.42 4.83
N ASN A 490 6.28 17.76 3.77
CA ASN A 490 5.48 18.42 2.73
C ASN A 490 4.07 18.77 3.24
N SER A 491 3.38 19.66 2.53
CA SER A 491 2.03 20.10 2.87
C SER A 491 1.05 18.94 3.04
N ASN A 492 0.15 19.08 4.00
CA ASN A 492 -0.86 18.07 4.37
C ASN A 492 -0.26 16.74 4.84
N ARG A 493 0.92 16.80 5.47
CA ARG A 493 1.61 15.65 6.08
C ARG A 493 1.86 15.92 7.56
N ALA A 494 1.61 14.89 8.39
CA ALA A 494 1.96 14.89 9.80
C ALA A 494 3.12 13.92 10.09
N ILE A 495 4.09 14.34 10.90
CA ILE A 495 5.13 13.48 11.49
C ILE A 495 4.90 13.37 12.99
N ILE A 496 4.98 12.14 13.52
CA ILE A 496 4.99 11.89 14.96
C ILE A 496 6.37 11.34 15.33
N ILE A 497 7.10 12.07 16.17
CA ILE A 497 8.36 11.57 16.73
C ILE A 497 8.02 10.56 17.82
N LYS A 498 8.58 9.36 17.70
CA LYS A 498 8.40 8.26 18.66
C LYS A 498 9.73 7.61 18.97
N ASP A 499 9.83 7.12 20.20
CA ASP A 499 10.89 6.19 20.62
C ASP A 499 12.30 6.71 20.33
N GLY A 500 12.55 8.00 20.57
CA GLY A 500 13.89 8.61 20.44
C GLY A 500 13.89 10.05 19.93
N ASN A 501 15.01 10.73 20.14
CA ASN A 501 15.28 12.05 19.56
C ASN A 501 15.68 11.93 18.09
N ILE A 502 15.45 12.99 17.32
CA ILE A 502 16.02 13.14 15.97
C ILE A 502 17.38 13.82 16.11
N PHE A 503 18.42 13.21 15.57
CA PHE A 503 19.77 13.77 15.53
C PHE A 503 20.39 13.59 14.15
N GLY A 504 21.56 14.20 13.92
CA GLY A 504 22.30 14.08 12.67
C GLY A 504 22.02 15.18 11.66
N LEU A 505 21.25 16.22 12.02
CA LEU A 505 21.03 17.39 11.18
C LEU A 505 22.29 18.28 11.19
N GLY A 506 23.21 18.03 10.25
CA GLY A 506 24.50 18.73 10.16
C GLY A 506 24.41 20.19 9.74
N GLU A 507 25.51 20.92 9.86
CA GLU A 507 25.63 22.32 9.42
C GLU A 507 25.24 22.47 7.94
N GLY A 508 24.49 23.53 7.62
CA GLY A 508 23.99 23.79 6.27
C GLY A 508 22.81 22.91 5.84
N ARG A 509 22.31 22.02 6.70
CA ARG A 509 21.08 21.25 6.47
C ARG A 509 19.87 21.91 7.08
N VAL A 510 18.69 21.64 6.51
CA VAL A 510 17.42 22.16 7.01
C VAL A 510 16.46 21.03 7.41
N PHE A 511 15.72 21.23 8.50
CA PHE A 511 14.49 20.52 8.79
C PHE A 511 13.33 21.53 8.66
N GLU A 512 12.54 21.40 7.60
CA GLU A 512 11.47 22.34 7.25
C GLU A 512 10.09 21.68 7.35
N LEU A 513 9.20 22.35 8.07
CA LEU A 513 7.76 22.13 8.03
C LEU A 513 7.14 23.07 7.00
N ARG A 514 6.67 22.52 5.88
CA ARG A 514 6.04 23.30 4.81
C ARG A 514 4.58 23.65 5.16
N PRO A 515 3.92 24.55 4.44
CA PRO A 515 2.57 24.97 4.81
C PRO A 515 1.59 23.82 4.95
N GLN A 516 0.74 23.86 5.99
CA GLN A 516 -0.23 22.81 6.32
C GLN A 516 0.40 21.45 6.70
N SER A 517 1.68 21.43 7.07
CA SER A 517 2.29 20.23 7.67
C SER A 517 2.19 20.27 9.19
N GLU A 518 2.33 19.10 9.82
CA GLU A 518 2.26 18.96 11.28
C GLU A 518 3.45 18.17 11.81
N LEU A 519 3.96 18.59 12.98
CA LEU A 519 5.00 17.89 13.73
C LEU A 519 4.57 17.66 15.17
N TYR A 520 4.49 16.40 15.57
CA TYR A 520 4.21 15.97 16.93
C TYR A 520 5.51 15.58 17.62
N CYS A 521 6.09 16.51 18.38
CA CYS A 521 7.40 16.30 19.01
C CYS A 521 7.33 15.45 20.28
N GLY A 522 6.23 15.50 21.02
CA GLY A 522 6.14 14.96 22.37
C GLY A 522 7.22 15.53 23.27
N SER A 523 7.82 14.71 24.14
CA SER A 523 9.02 15.07 24.91
C SER A 523 10.34 14.89 24.14
N TYR A 524 10.29 14.56 22.85
CA TYR A 524 11.48 14.28 22.04
C TYR A 524 12.01 15.54 21.36
N GLN A 525 13.31 15.53 21.08
CA GLN A 525 14.06 16.69 20.60
C GLN A 525 14.56 16.49 19.17
N ILE A 526 14.65 17.58 18.41
CA ILE A 526 15.39 17.65 17.14
C ILE A 526 16.72 18.35 17.43
N ILE A 527 17.83 17.64 17.25
CA ILE A 527 19.17 18.06 17.68
C ILE A 527 20.12 18.11 16.48
N GLY A 528 20.89 19.18 16.33
CA GLY A 528 21.96 19.27 15.34
C GLY A 528 22.45 20.68 15.04
N GLU A 529 23.52 20.81 14.28
CA GLU A 529 24.09 22.13 13.90
C GLU A 529 23.32 22.82 12.77
N GLY A 530 22.38 22.11 12.12
CA GLY A 530 21.58 22.64 11.02
C GLY A 530 20.49 23.64 11.43
N SER A 531 19.57 23.90 10.51
CA SER A 531 18.49 24.88 10.64
C SER A 531 17.15 24.21 10.79
N PHE A 532 16.32 24.67 11.72
CA PHE A 532 14.91 24.30 11.80
C PHE A 532 14.04 25.44 11.29
N ILE A 533 13.05 25.13 10.45
CA ILE A 533 12.11 26.10 9.90
C ILE A 533 10.68 25.60 10.11
N LEU A 534 9.90 26.34 10.91
CA LEU A 534 8.45 26.21 10.98
C LEU A 534 7.81 27.18 9.98
N GLY A 535 7.32 26.64 8.86
CA GLY A 535 6.70 27.43 7.79
C GLY A 535 5.32 27.97 8.13
N GLU A 536 4.82 28.84 7.26
CA GLU A 536 3.50 29.46 7.41
C GLU A 536 2.38 28.42 7.42
N ASN A 537 1.37 28.57 8.26
CA ASN A 537 0.26 27.63 8.43
C ASN A 537 0.67 26.19 8.77
N ALA A 538 1.94 25.92 9.07
CA ALA A 538 2.36 24.65 9.66
C ALA A 538 2.01 24.62 11.15
N THR A 539 1.87 23.42 11.71
CA THR A 539 1.53 23.21 13.11
C THR A 539 2.64 22.45 13.82
N ILE A 540 3.14 22.99 14.93
CA ILE A 540 4.04 22.26 15.84
C ILE A 540 3.29 21.93 17.13
N TYR A 541 3.34 20.65 17.51
CA TYR A 541 2.86 20.16 18.80
C TYR A 541 4.06 19.94 19.72
N ILE A 542 4.09 20.71 20.81
CA ILE A 542 5.21 20.93 21.72
C ILE A 542 4.91 20.22 23.03
N GLY A 543 5.71 19.21 23.39
CA GLY A 543 5.54 18.42 24.61
C GLY A 543 6.71 18.49 25.59
N ASP A 544 7.85 19.06 25.20
CA ASP A 544 9.01 19.21 26.10
C ASP A 544 8.68 20.22 27.22
N ALA A 545 9.17 19.94 28.43
CA ALA A 545 8.92 20.77 29.61
C ALA A 545 9.46 22.20 29.47
N ASP A 546 10.53 22.41 28.70
CA ASP A 546 11.15 23.71 28.42
C ASP A 546 10.51 24.43 27.19
N GLY A 547 9.54 23.81 26.51
CA GLY A 547 8.82 24.42 25.38
C GLY A 547 9.66 24.50 24.10
N ILE A 548 9.78 25.71 23.53
CA ILE A 548 10.67 26.01 22.39
C ILE A 548 11.51 27.27 22.66
N ASN A 549 12.72 27.35 22.10
CA ASN A 549 13.61 28.48 22.37
C ASN A 549 14.41 28.91 21.13
N SER A 550 14.38 30.18 20.76
CA SER A 550 15.14 30.69 19.59
C SER A 550 16.63 30.90 19.88
N TYR A 551 16.99 31.14 21.15
CA TYR A 551 18.30 31.70 21.56
C TYR A 551 19.19 30.72 22.33
N LYS A 552 18.62 29.65 22.87
CA LYS A 552 19.32 28.63 23.67
C LYS A 552 18.94 27.24 23.19
N LEU A 553 19.85 26.28 23.34
CA LEU A 553 19.59 24.86 23.08
C LEU A 553 18.71 24.27 24.20
N LYS A 554 17.40 24.52 24.13
CA LYS A 554 16.38 24.07 25.11
C LYS A 554 15.06 23.76 24.42
N GLY A 555 14.27 22.85 25.01
CA GLY A 555 12.94 22.52 24.53
C GLY A 555 12.93 21.43 23.45
N ASN A 556 11.91 21.43 22.57
CA ASN A 556 11.81 20.43 21.51
C ASN A 556 12.82 20.65 20.35
N ILE A 557 13.32 21.87 20.14
CA ILE A 557 14.14 22.23 18.96
C ILE A 557 15.53 22.73 19.38
N LEU A 558 16.52 21.85 19.29
CA LEU A 558 17.93 22.06 19.66
C LEU A 558 18.82 22.11 18.42
N THR A 559 18.42 22.88 17.41
CA THR A 559 19.19 23.08 16.18
C THR A 559 20.15 24.28 16.28
N GLY A 560 21.04 24.48 15.31
CA GLY A 560 21.92 25.66 15.23
C GLY A 560 21.13 26.94 15.00
N THR A 561 20.30 26.97 13.96
CA THR A 561 19.34 28.06 13.70
C THR A 561 17.90 27.57 13.81
N ARG A 562 17.00 28.49 14.19
CA ARG A 562 15.59 28.21 14.46
C ARG A 562 14.72 29.35 13.98
N THR A 563 13.89 29.09 12.99
CA THR A 563 12.96 30.07 12.43
C THR A 563 11.54 29.61 12.71
N PHE A 564 10.81 30.43 13.45
CA PHE A 564 9.40 30.19 13.78
C PHE A 564 8.53 31.21 13.03
N SER A 565 7.62 30.74 12.18
CA SER A 565 6.74 31.65 11.43
C SER A 565 5.68 32.29 12.34
N SER A 566 5.43 33.58 12.14
CA SER A 566 4.33 34.27 12.80
C SER A 566 2.95 33.85 12.32
N SER A 567 2.88 33.16 11.17
CA SER A 567 1.66 32.61 10.58
C SER A 567 1.49 31.11 10.88
N ALA A 568 2.32 30.54 11.76
CA ALA A 568 2.23 29.12 12.16
C ALA A 568 1.33 28.91 13.39
N ASN A 569 0.94 27.66 13.60
CA ASN A 569 0.13 27.21 14.73
C ASN A 569 1.00 26.53 15.78
N TYR A 570 0.77 26.87 17.05
CA TYR A 570 1.56 26.38 18.18
C TYR A 570 0.63 25.68 19.17
N VAL A 571 0.87 24.39 19.39
CA VAL A 571 0.05 23.56 20.27
C VAL A 571 0.91 23.03 21.41
N TYR A 572 0.55 23.32 22.65
CA TYR A 572 1.20 22.76 23.84
C TYR A 572 0.38 21.58 24.35
N TYR A 573 0.97 20.38 24.32
CA TYR A 573 0.22 19.14 24.52
C TYR A 573 0.92 18.13 25.45
N GLN A 574 0.26 17.00 25.72
CA GLN A 574 0.72 15.92 26.60
C GLN A 574 0.89 16.30 28.08
N SER A 575 1.65 15.51 28.83
CA SER A 575 1.66 15.45 30.29
C SER A 575 2.66 16.38 30.99
N SER A 576 3.56 17.07 30.27
CA SER A 576 4.53 17.99 30.90
C SER A 576 3.82 19.06 31.72
N ASN A 577 4.16 19.18 33.02
CA ASN A 577 3.47 20.06 33.95
C ASN A 577 4.35 20.47 35.17
N PRO A 578 4.51 21.77 35.47
CA PRO A 578 4.20 22.89 34.59
C PRO A 578 5.09 22.84 33.33
N GLN A 579 4.51 23.09 32.17
CA GLN A 579 5.28 23.23 30.92
C GLN A 579 5.61 24.70 30.69
N GLN A 580 6.83 25.03 30.30
CA GLN A 580 7.17 26.36 29.83
C GLN A 580 6.73 26.53 28.38
N MET A 581 6.23 27.72 28.03
CA MET A 581 6.07 28.09 26.62
C MET A 581 7.43 28.20 25.93
N GLY A 582 8.45 28.60 26.69
CA GLY A 582 9.80 28.84 26.20
C GLY A 582 9.95 30.25 25.61
N VAL A 583 11.18 30.62 25.24
CA VAL A 583 11.56 32.00 24.84
C VAL A 583 11.94 32.01 23.36
N PHE A 584 11.02 32.47 22.51
CA PHE A 584 11.18 32.42 21.05
C PHE A 584 10.71 33.69 20.37
N SER A 585 11.31 33.98 19.22
CA SER A 585 10.90 35.03 18.29
C SER A 585 10.24 34.44 17.06
N THR A 586 9.41 35.24 16.40
CA THR A 586 8.66 34.87 15.21
C THR A 586 8.92 35.84 14.06
N SER A 587 8.76 35.38 12.83
CA SER A 587 8.96 36.17 11.60
C SER A 587 7.84 35.92 10.59
N PRO A 588 7.39 36.93 9.81
CA PRO A 588 7.92 38.30 9.76
C PRO A 588 7.46 39.21 10.91
N ALA A 589 6.40 38.86 11.64
CA ALA A 589 5.94 39.66 12.78
C ALA A 589 6.50 39.07 14.10
N GLU A 590 7.28 39.85 14.83
CA GLU A 590 7.81 39.43 16.14
C GLU A 590 6.68 39.19 17.16
N SER A 591 6.92 38.24 18.07
CA SER A 591 6.02 37.93 19.20
C SER A 591 4.57 37.69 18.77
N THR A 592 4.38 37.10 17.59
CA THR A 592 3.08 36.94 16.95
C THR A 592 2.94 35.52 16.42
N VAL A 593 1.78 34.90 16.63
CA VAL A 593 1.47 33.55 16.15
C VAL A 593 0.11 33.54 15.47
N ASN A 594 -0.16 32.56 14.61
CA ASN A 594 -1.49 32.40 14.01
C ASN A 594 -2.46 31.85 15.05
N ASN A 595 -2.32 30.56 15.40
CA ASN A 595 -3.13 29.92 16.43
C ASN A 595 -2.26 29.51 17.62
N LEU A 596 -2.80 29.65 18.84
CA LEU A 596 -2.20 29.15 20.07
C LEU A 596 -3.19 28.24 20.78
N VAL A 597 -2.83 26.97 20.95
CA VAL A 597 -3.72 25.95 21.55
C VAL A 597 -3.04 25.30 22.74
N ILE A 598 -3.77 25.18 23.85
CA ILE A 598 -3.39 24.42 25.04
C ILE A 598 -4.26 23.15 25.08
N GLU A 599 -3.62 21.99 24.88
CA GLU A 599 -4.27 20.68 24.74
C GLU A 599 -3.51 19.62 25.56
N LYS A 600 -3.47 19.81 26.88
CA LYS A 600 -2.77 18.95 27.85
C LYS A 600 -3.56 17.68 28.17
N ASP A 601 -2.88 16.67 28.72
CA ASP A 601 -3.55 15.42 29.14
C ASP A 601 -4.50 15.63 30.34
N GLY A 602 -4.25 16.65 31.16
CA GLY A 602 -5.06 17.00 32.34
C GLY A 602 -5.58 18.43 32.30
N LYS A 603 -6.81 18.66 32.78
CA LYS A 603 -7.47 19.98 32.81
C LYS A 603 -6.77 21.00 33.73
N ASP A 604 -6.12 20.52 34.78
CA ASP A 604 -5.44 21.37 35.77
C ASP A 604 -3.97 21.64 35.41
N MET A 605 -3.47 21.07 34.30
CA MET A 605 -2.09 21.25 33.87
C MET A 605 -1.85 22.67 33.34
N ILE A 606 -0.66 23.20 33.62
CA ILE A 606 -0.32 24.59 33.38
C ILE A 606 0.75 24.70 32.29
N VAL A 607 0.51 25.62 31.35
CA VAL A 607 1.54 26.15 30.46
C VAL A 607 1.90 27.56 30.91
N VAL A 608 3.16 27.80 31.26
CA VAL A 608 3.66 29.09 31.76
C VAL A 608 4.16 29.93 30.60
N GLN A 609 3.57 31.10 30.41
CA GLN A 609 3.94 32.04 29.36
C GLN A 609 5.28 32.73 29.69
N ASN A 610 6.25 32.69 28.77
CA ASN A 610 7.56 33.34 28.98
C ASN A 610 7.81 34.56 28.07
N ASN A 611 7.02 34.74 27.00
CA ASN A 611 7.09 35.90 26.08
C ASN A 611 5.78 36.68 26.09
N ASN A 612 5.83 37.97 25.75
CA ASN A 612 4.62 38.65 25.30
C ASN A 612 4.21 38.04 23.95
N ILE A 613 2.93 37.75 23.74
CA ILE A 613 2.46 37.08 22.53
C ILE A 613 1.18 37.75 22.01
N THR A 614 1.12 37.93 20.70
CA THR A 614 -0.10 38.27 19.96
C THR A 614 -0.58 37.07 19.16
N VAL A 615 -1.85 36.71 19.31
CA VAL A 615 -2.52 35.65 18.54
C VAL A 615 -3.39 36.31 17.48
N GLN A 616 -3.12 36.03 16.21
CA GLN A 616 -3.85 36.63 15.08
C GLN A 616 -5.12 35.86 14.72
N GLY A 617 -5.05 34.53 14.77
CA GLY A 617 -6.17 33.62 14.63
C GLY A 617 -6.82 33.33 15.98
N GLU A 618 -6.87 32.06 16.34
CA GLU A 618 -7.58 31.54 17.51
C GLU A 618 -6.64 31.22 18.68
N PHE A 619 -7.07 31.62 19.88
CA PHE A 619 -6.53 31.12 21.14
C PHE A 619 -7.54 30.15 21.75
N GLN A 620 -7.11 28.92 22.05
CA GLN A 620 -7.96 27.88 22.63
C GLN A 620 -7.30 27.18 23.82
N GLU A 621 -8.03 27.06 24.93
CA GLU A 621 -7.68 26.17 26.05
C GLU A 621 -8.64 24.98 26.02
N LYS A 622 -8.27 23.93 25.27
CA LYS A 622 -9.08 22.71 25.17
C LYS A 622 -8.99 21.88 26.46
N SER A 623 -7.77 21.73 26.96
CA SER A 623 -7.44 21.04 28.22
C SER A 623 -6.13 21.60 28.79
N GLY A 624 -6.12 21.89 30.09
CA GLY A 624 -5.07 22.69 30.71
C GLY A 624 -5.38 24.18 30.64
N ARG A 625 -4.48 25.01 31.18
CA ARG A 625 -4.60 26.48 31.18
C ARG A 625 -3.27 27.18 30.96
N LEU A 626 -3.31 28.38 30.40
CA LEU A 626 -2.17 29.28 30.22
C LEU A 626 -2.03 30.22 31.43
N GLU A 627 -0.87 30.19 32.08
CA GLU A 627 -0.51 31.12 33.14
C GLU A 627 0.43 32.21 32.60
N LYS A 628 -0.02 33.47 32.66
CA LYS A 628 0.65 34.58 31.98
C LYS A 628 2.00 34.98 32.57
N ASN A 629 2.31 34.62 33.83
CA ASN A 629 3.60 34.91 34.49
C ASN A 629 4.11 36.37 34.27
N GLY A 630 3.21 37.34 34.40
CA GLY A 630 3.51 38.77 34.19
C GLY A 630 3.72 39.20 32.72
N LYS A 631 3.40 38.34 31.74
CA LYS A 631 3.47 38.61 30.29
C LYS A 631 2.10 38.97 29.71
N SER A 632 2.10 39.67 28.57
CA SER A 632 0.87 40.05 27.87
C SER A 632 0.47 39.00 26.81
N LEU A 633 -0.83 38.71 26.75
CA LEU A 633 -1.46 37.94 25.66
C LEU A 633 -2.47 38.86 24.96
N LYS A 634 -2.24 39.17 23.68
CA LYS A 634 -3.12 40.00 22.86
C LYS A 634 -3.82 39.14 21.80
N LEU A 635 -5.12 39.34 21.60
CA LEU A 635 -5.91 38.65 20.58
C LEU A 635 -6.33 39.68 19.51
N MET A 636 -6.00 39.49 18.23
CA MET A 636 -6.32 40.47 17.18
C MET A 636 -7.76 40.35 16.66
N HIS A 637 -8.33 39.15 16.61
CA HIS A 637 -9.67 38.92 16.08
C HIS A 637 -10.55 38.15 17.07
N MET A 638 -11.10 38.85 18.06
CA MET A 638 -12.27 38.34 18.77
C MET A 638 -13.54 38.65 17.95
N SER A 639 -13.92 37.76 17.04
CA SER A 639 -15.31 37.68 16.59
C SER A 639 -16.02 36.58 17.38
N GLY A 640 -16.64 36.96 18.49
CA GLY A 640 -17.58 36.16 19.27
C GLY A 640 -18.56 37.08 20.00
N PRO A 641 -19.84 36.68 20.18
CA PRO A 641 -20.90 37.58 20.62
C PRO A 641 -20.63 38.06 22.06
N LYS A 642 -21.03 39.30 22.34
CA LYS A 642 -21.07 39.84 23.71
C LYS A 642 -21.83 38.86 24.61
N SER A 643 -21.11 38.15 25.48
CA SER A 643 -21.71 37.57 26.67
C SER A 643 -21.95 38.69 27.68
N GLU A 644 -23.17 38.71 28.19
CA GLU A 644 -23.75 39.68 29.11
C GLU A 644 -22.89 39.95 30.35
N GLU A 645 -23.10 41.17 30.84
CA GLU A 645 -22.62 41.73 32.10
C GLU A 645 -22.65 40.73 33.27
N ARG A 646 -21.55 40.66 34.02
CA ARG A 646 -21.63 40.62 35.48
C ARG A 646 -20.76 41.73 36.03
N GLY A 647 -21.43 42.72 36.61
CA GLY A 647 -20.82 43.87 37.24
C GLY A 647 -19.92 43.46 38.39
N GLU A 648 -18.74 44.08 38.42
CA GLU A 648 -18.01 44.30 39.64
C GLU A 648 -18.13 45.79 39.96
N ILE A 649 -18.80 46.05 41.08
CA ILE A 649 -18.90 47.36 41.72
C ILE A 649 -17.53 47.65 42.30
N ASP A 650 -16.80 48.60 41.71
CA ASP A 650 -15.71 49.26 42.43
C ASP A 650 -16.23 50.58 43.01
N SER A 651 -16.45 50.53 44.31
CA SER A 651 -16.74 51.66 45.17
C SER A 651 -15.45 52.43 45.42
N THR A 652 -15.23 53.53 44.69
CA THR A 652 -14.65 54.75 45.26
C THR A 652 -14.69 55.90 44.24
N GLU A 653 -14.99 57.09 44.77
CA GLU A 653 -14.63 58.38 44.17
C GLU A 653 -15.55 58.97 43.08
N LYS A 654 -16.70 59.54 43.50
CA LYS A 654 -17.21 60.88 43.08
C LYS A 654 -18.54 61.29 43.74
N GLU A 655 -18.53 61.44 45.07
CA GLU A 655 -19.19 62.60 45.69
C GLU A 655 -18.24 63.80 45.50
N SER A 656 -18.60 65.04 45.23
CA SER A 656 -19.88 65.74 45.27
C SER A 656 -19.66 67.08 44.56
N LYS A 657 -20.36 67.34 43.46
CA LYS A 657 -20.60 68.72 43.00
C LYS A 657 -22.04 68.83 42.48
N LYS A 658 -22.70 69.89 42.97
CA LYS A 658 -24.01 70.48 42.59
C LYS A 658 -25.23 69.83 43.27
N LYS A 659 -25.62 70.33 44.43
CA LYS A 659 -26.49 71.52 44.69
C LYS A 659 -27.95 71.35 44.24
N ILE A 660 -28.81 71.28 45.26
CA ILE A 660 -29.99 72.13 45.50
C ILE A 660 -31.07 72.14 44.40
N ARG A 661 -32.23 71.52 44.70
CA ARG A 661 -33.52 72.22 44.85
C ARG A 661 -34.63 71.30 45.37
N ASN A 662 -35.19 71.69 46.52
CA ASN A 662 -36.60 71.66 46.96
C ASN A 662 -37.40 70.37 46.66
N ARG A 663 -37.88 69.64 47.67
CA ARG A 663 -38.88 70.05 48.67
C ARG A 663 -38.88 69.06 49.83
#